data_AF-A0A1M4E5H5-F1
#
_entry.id   AF-A0A1M4E5H5-F1
#
_cell.length_a   1.000
_cell.length_b   1.000
_cell.length_c   1.000
_cell.angle_alpha   90.00
_cell.angle_beta   90.00
_cell.angle_gamma   90.00
#
_symmetry.space_group_name_H-M   'P 1'
#
loop_
_entity.id
_entity.type
_entity.pdbx_description
1 polymer ?
#
loop_
_entity_poly.entity_id
_entity_poly.type
_entity_poly.pdbx_seq_one_letter_code
_entity_poly.pdbx_strand_id
1 'polypeptide(L)'
;MDAERERLGQSAAPDAPWRRWGPYLSERQWGTVREDYSVNGDAWNYFPHDHARSRAYRWGEDGLGGVSDDKQRLCLSMALWNGRDPILKERPFGLTNGEGNHGEDVKEYYFYLDSTPTHSYLRYLYKYPQAPFPYDTLVTTSAARDAHAFEFELLETGVFDEGRYFDVFAEYAKASPDDLLMLITVANRGPEAATLHVLPTLWFRNTWSWGTGSAKPALRAAEPGVIQADHPELGTYRLYCEADAPLLFTENETNHERLFGGRNAGPYVKDGIDRHVVHGDSGAVNPQRTGTKAAVHHTLTVPAGGEVTVRVRLAAGDVGPDPLGPGFEEVLRRRRAESDAFYAALTPPDTGQDEAMVLRQALSGLLWSKQYYYFDVETWLAEHGADPWTRTGQRNHAWFDMTADDVLVMPDKWEYPWFAAWDLAFHAVALSVVDLDLAKHQIEVLLGERYLHAGGQVPAYEWNFGDVNPPVQAWAARFVNSLDRRLDGHSDLDFIERVFQKLLVNFTWWVNRKDPEGRNVFQGGFLGLDNIGVFDRSASLPTGGSLDQADGTAWMAFYTQTMLQMAAELSDRAPAYEDLAVRFAQAFLRISASTDRVGDLKEEMWDEADGFFYDVLRLPNGEAMRLKVRSLVGLLPLCATTVFTPRADESEARLYNRVRAFASRHPDLAGGMSAAERPGVAGRRMLSLLDERKLRRLLARMLDEDEFLGPYGIRSLSRHHAEHPYTFTVEGREYKVAYLPAESDSRMFGGNSNWRGPVWFPTNVLLIRALLHLYAFYGDDFTVECPTGSGNRMTLFEVSKEISDRLVRTFLRGQDGRRPVYGGQRVFQEDPHWRDLIQFHEYFHGDDGAGLGAAHQTGWTALVAVLMIVYGRLSATDF
;
A
#
# COMPACT_ATOMS: atom_id res chain seq x y z
N MET A 1 4.27 -25.38 17.36
CA MET A 1 3.89 -24.01 16.96
C MET A 1 4.94 -23.09 17.55
N ASP A 2 5.52 -22.17 16.77
CA ASP A 2 6.51 -21.22 17.30
C ASP A 2 5.85 -20.19 18.24
N ALA A 3 6.65 -19.50 19.06
CA ALA A 3 6.15 -18.59 20.11
C ALA A 3 5.44 -17.35 19.54
N GLU A 4 5.78 -16.92 18.32
CA GLU A 4 5.11 -15.79 17.68
C GLU A 4 3.70 -16.19 17.21
N ARG A 5 3.54 -17.38 16.62
CA ARG A 5 2.23 -17.92 16.27
C ARG A 5 1.32 -18.10 17.48
N GLU A 6 1.87 -18.48 18.64
CA GLU A 6 1.10 -18.55 19.88
C GLU A 6 0.58 -17.16 20.29
N ARG A 7 1.42 -16.12 20.25
CA ARG A 7 0.99 -14.74 20.51
C ARG A 7 -0.02 -14.24 19.49
N LEU A 8 0.17 -14.60 18.22
CA LEU A 8 -0.76 -14.25 17.16
C LEU A 8 -2.14 -14.88 17.39
N GLY A 9 -2.21 -16.15 17.79
CA GLY A 9 -3.45 -16.81 18.16
C GLY A 9 -4.14 -16.20 19.40
N GLN A 10 -3.40 -15.51 20.26
CA GLN A 10 -3.95 -14.71 21.36
C GLN A 10 -4.38 -13.30 20.93
N SER A 11 -4.16 -12.93 19.67
CA SER A 11 -4.30 -11.58 19.12
C SER A 11 -5.28 -11.51 17.95
N ALA A 12 -6.31 -12.35 17.92
CA ALA A 12 -7.29 -12.34 16.83
C ALA A 12 -8.05 -10.99 16.74
N ALA A 13 -8.37 -10.38 17.89
CA ALA A 13 -9.06 -9.10 17.92
C ALA A 13 -8.10 -7.93 17.66
N PRO A 14 -8.53 -6.86 16.95
CA PRO A 14 -7.71 -5.67 16.72
C PRO A 14 -7.23 -4.97 18.01
N ASP A 15 -8.04 -5.01 19.07
CA ASP A 15 -7.77 -4.42 20.39
C ASP A 15 -7.03 -5.37 21.34
N ALA A 16 -6.55 -6.52 20.85
CA ALA A 16 -5.82 -7.47 21.67
C ALA A 16 -4.55 -6.83 22.28
N PRO A 17 -4.17 -7.18 23.52
CA PRO A 17 -3.08 -6.49 24.23
C PRO A 17 -1.76 -6.43 23.43
N TRP A 18 -1.35 -7.51 22.77
CA TRP A 18 -0.11 -7.53 21.98
C TRP A 18 -0.13 -6.58 20.78
N ARG A 19 -1.31 -6.20 20.28
CA ARG A 19 -1.48 -5.23 19.19
C ARG A 19 -1.48 -3.77 19.68
N ARG A 20 -1.57 -3.52 20.99
CA ARG A 20 -1.62 -2.16 21.54
C ARG A 20 -0.44 -1.31 21.07
N TRP A 21 0.78 -1.82 21.17
CA TRP A 21 1.98 -1.08 20.74
C TRP A 21 2.45 -1.55 19.36
N GLY A 22 2.75 -0.64 18.44
CA GLY A 22 3.23 -1.00 17.10
C GLY A 22 3.77 0.19 16.34
N PRO A 23 4.23 -0.01 15.09
CA PRO A 23 4.83 1.03 14.26
C PRO A 23 3.79 2.00 13.67
N TYR A 24 2.82 2.45 14.48
CA TYR A 24 1.61 3.14 14.01
C TYR A 24 1.78 4.64 13.75
N LEU A 25 2.96 5.20 14.04
CA LEU A 25 3.35 6.54 13.61
C LEU A 25 3.56 6.57 12.11
N SER A 26 3.14 7.62 11.41
CA SER A 26 3.56 7.81 10.01
C SER A 26 5.01 8.28 9.93
N GLU A 27 5.64 8.14 8.76
CA GLU A 27 6.92 8.82 8.49
C GLU A 27 6.67 10.27 8.05
N ARG A 28 5.48 10.57 7.51
CA ARG A 28 4.99 11.92 7.19
C ARG A 28 3.56 12.14 7.67
N GLN A 29 3.32 13.20 8.45
CA GLN A 29 1.97 13.68 8.78
C GLN A 29 1.68 15.07 8.18
N TRP A 30 2.72 15.88 7.95
CA TRP A 30 2.62 17.17 7.27
C TRP A 30 2.17 16.99 5.81
N GLY A 31 1.48 17.99 5.25
CA GLY A 31 0.98 17.96 3.88
C GLY A 31 -0.13 16.93 3.61
N THR A 32 -0.83 16.44 4.64
CA THR A 32 -1.99 15.54 4.49
C THR A 32 -3.29 16.33 4.41
N VAL A 33 -4.31 15.74 3.77
CA VAL A 33 -5.63 16.40 3.61
C VAL A 33 -6.28 16.68 4.95
N ARG A 34 -6.21 15.73 5.89
CA ARG A 34 -6.78 15.90 7.22
C ARG A 34 -6.15 17.06 7.98
N GLU A 35 -4.87 17.37 7.74
CA GLU A 35 -4.17 18.53 8.34
C GLU A 35 -4.34 19.83 7.54
N ASP A 36 -5.06 19.81 6.42
CA ASP A 36 -5.32 20.97 5.56
C ASP A 36 -6.47 21.81 6.11
N TYR A 37 -6.19 23.09 6.35
CA TYR A 37 -7.18 24.11 6.69
C TYR A 37 -7.00 25.36 5.81
N SER A 38 -6.45 25.18 4.61
CA SER A 38 -6.37 26.21 3.59
C SER A 38 -7.74 26.47 2.96
N VAL A 39 -7.92 27.67 2.40
CA VAL A 39 -9.17 28.04 1.71
C VAL A 39 -9.28 27.35 0.35
N ASN A 40 -8.17 26.97 -0.26
CA ASN A 40 -8.07 26.43 -1.62
C ASN A 40 -7.81 24.92 -1.69
N GLY A 41 -7.67 24.23 -0.56
CA GLY A 41 -7.40 22.78 -0.52
C GLY A 41 -5.95 22.39 -0.81
N ASP A 42 -5.01 23.32 -0.64
CA ASP A 42 -3.57 23.15 -0.85
C ASP A 42 -2.88 22.68 0.43
N ALA A 43 -3.05 21.39 0.74
CA ALA A 43 -2.53 20.76 1.94
C ALA A 43 -1.01 20.89 2.08
N TRP A 44 -0.27 20.77 0.98
CA TRP A 44 1.18 20.77 0.93
C TRP A 44 1.78 22.12 1.38
N ASN A 45 1.26 23.23 0.84
CA ASN A 45 1.74 24.55 1.22
C ASN A 45 1.13 25.06 2.54
N TYR A 46 -0.01 24.50 2.97
CA TYR A 46 -0.66 24.89 4.22
C TYR A 46 0.08 24.38 5.46
N PHE A 47 0.52 23.12 5.43
CA PHE A 47 1.28 22.50 6.50
C PHE A 47 2.53 21.83 5.92
N PRO A 48 3.55 22.61 5.51
CA PRO A 48 4.78 22.08 4.93
C PRO A 48 5.71 21.46 5.98
N HIS A 49 6.73 20.75 5.52
CA HIS A 49 7.77 20.17 6.37
C HIS A 49 8.40 21.18 7.35
N ASP A 50 8.63 22.44 6.95
CA ASP A 50 9.23 23.44 7.88
C ASP A 50 8.36 23.67 9.11
N HIS A 51 7.03 23.68 8.95
CA HIS A 51 6.10 23.86 10.06
C HIS A 51 6.02 22.62 10.96
N ALA A 52 6.30 21.42 10.44
CA ALA A 52 6.14 20.14 11.13
C ALA A 52 6.86 20.05 12.50
N ARG A 53 8.03 20.69 12.61
CA ARG A 53 8.80 20.74 13.87
C ARG A 53 8.20 21.68 14.94
N SER A 54 7.43 22.67 14.50
CA SER A 54 6.94 23.76 15.36
C SER A 54 5.41 23.78 15.53
N ARG A 55 4.67 23.02 14.72
CA ARG A 55 3.20 22.99 14.70
C ARG A 55 2.68 21.64 15.19
N ALA A 56 1.77 21.64 16.16
CA ALA A 56 1.09 20.43 16.60
C ALA A 56 0.15 19.92 15.50
N TYR A 57 0.11 18.60 15.32
CA TYR A 57 -0.84 17.95 14.42
C TYR A 57 -2.16 17.74 15.13
N ARG A 58 -3.24 17.69 14.35
CA ARG A 58 -4.58 17.47 14.90
C ARG A 58 -4.98 16.00 14.85
N TRP A 59 -4.74 15.33 13.72
CA TRP A 59 -5.36 14.05 13.42
C TRP A 59 -4.42 12.87 13.62
N GLY A 60 -3.11 13.08 13.51
CA GLY A 60 -2.09 12.05 13.76
C GLY A 60 -0.80 12.63 14.32
N GLU A 61 0.28 11.87 14.22
CA GLU A 61 1.67 12.27 14.49
C GLU A 61 2.61 11.53 13.52
N ASP A 62 3.81 12.06 13.33
CA ASP A 62 4.90 11.41 12.61
C ASP A 62 6.13 11.18 13.51
N GLY A 63 7.02 10.28 13.10
CA GLY A 63 8.29 10.07 13.78
C GLY A 63 9.18 9.03 13.12
N LEU A 64 10.47 9.32 13.06
CA LEU A 64 11.49 8.52 12.38
C LEU A 64 11.65 7.09 12.98
N GLY A 65 11.09 6.08 12.30
CA GLY A 65 11.14 4.69 12.77
C GLY A 65 10.48 4.49 14.14
N GLY A 66 9.44 5.26 14.42
CA GLY A 66 8.79 5.32 15.73
C GLY A 66 7.63 4.34 15.93
N VAL A 67 7.21 4.22 17.19
CA VAL A 67 6.09 3.39 17.65
C VAL A 67 5.11 4.19 18.49
N SER A 68 3.86 3.74 18.57
CA SER A 68 2.85 4.30 19.47
C SER A 68 1.90 3.23 19.97
N ASP A 69 1.03 3.60 20.92
CA ASP A 69 -0.19 2.82 21.15
C ASP A 69 -1.12 2.88 19.92
N ASP A 70 -2.11 2.01 19.88
CA ASP A 70 -3.05 1.77 18.78
C ASP A 70 -4.03 2.93 18.54
N LYS A 71 -3.99 3.95 19.40
CA LYS A 71 -4.70 5.24 19.24
C LYS A 71 -3.77 6.44 19.14
N GLN A 72 -2.46 6.20 18.99
CA GLN A 72 -1.42 7.21 18.85
C GLN A 72 -1.52 8.29 19.94
N ARG A 73 -1.84 7.90 21.17
CA ARG A 73 -1.96 8.80 22.31
C ARG A 73 -0.59 9.06 22.91
N LEU A 74 0.22 8.02 23.09
CA LEU A 74 1.61 8.07 23.55
C LEU A 74 2.54 7.50 22.47
N CYS A 75 3.50 8.32 22.06
CA CYS A 75 4.40 8.07 20.95
C CYS A 75 5.85 8.01 21.45
N LEU A 76 6.64 7.08 20.91
CA LEU A 76 8.07 6.92 21.18
C LEU A 76 8.81 6.80 19.84
N SER A 77 9.83 7.64 19.65
CA SER A 77 10.67 7.61 18.44
C SER A 77 12.08 8.08 18.78
N MET A 78 12.99 7.98 17.82
CA MET A 78 14.30 8.63 17.90
C MET A 78 14.27 10.00 17.21
N ALA A 79 15.09 10.92 17.72
CA ALA A 79 15.48 12.15 17.05
C ALA A 79 17.01 12.27 17.05
N LEU A 80 17.57 12.82 15.97
CA LEU A 80 19.01 12.81 15.71
C LEU A 80 19.54 14.19 15.34
N TRP A 81 20.77 14.50 15.73
CA TRP A 81 21.49 15.68 15.25
C TRP A 81 22.98 15.39 15.09
N ASN A 82 23.50 15.53 13.88
CA ASN A 82 24.92 15.31 13.55
C ASN A 82 25.85 16.46 14.01
N GLY A 83 25.31 17.44 14.75
CA GLY A 83 26.04 18.63 15.20
C GLY A 83 26.15 19.74 14.15
N ARG A 84 25.58 19.52 12.94
CA ARG A 84 25.73 20.41 11.78
C ARG A 84 24.42 20.74 11.08
N ASP A 85 23.44 19.85 11.16
CA ASP A 85 22.12 20.05 10.55
C ASP A 85 21.43 21.28 11.14
N PRO A 86 20.66 22.03 10.32
CA PRO A 86 19.97 23.23 10.76
C PRO A 86 18.76 22.94 11.64
N ILE A 87 18.33 21.67 11.72
CA ILE A 87 17.17 21.20 12.49
C ILE A 87 17.49 19.85 13.12
N LEU A 88 16.73 19.50 14.15
CA LEU A 88 16.70 18.16 14.72
C LEU A 88 15.98 17.22 13.75
N LYS A 89 16.63 16.12 13.38
CA LYS A 89 16.06 15.09 12.50
C LYS A 89 15.09 14.22 13.29
N GLU A 90 13.82 14.61 13.30
CA GLU A 90 12.72 13.88 13.96
C GLU A 90 11.88 13.04 12.98
N ARG A 91 11.99 13.33 11.68
CA ARG A 91 11.20 12.71 10.61
C ARG A 91 11.93 12.82 9.27
N PRO A 92 11.63 11.94 8.29
CA PRO A 92 12.16 12.05 6.95
C PRO A 92 11.71 13.32 6.21
N PHE A 93 12.64 13.91 5.46
CA PHE A 93 12.39 15.00 4.52
C PHE A 93 12.11 14.47 3.10
N GLY A 94 11.38 15.24 2.31
CA GLY A 94 11.20 14.99 0.89
C GLY A 94 10.44 16.13 0.22
N LEU A 95 10.21 15.97 -1.08
CA LEU A 95 9.64 16.97 -1.95
C LEU A 95 8.12 16.82 -2.03
N THR A 96 7.44 17.95 -2.07
CA THR A 96 6.01 18.00 -2.42
C THR A 96 5.82 17.75 -3.91
N ASN A 97 4.58 17.44 -4.29
CA ASN A 97 4.16 17.23 -5.66
C ASN A 97 4.57 18.37 -6.63
N GLY A 98 4.61 19.62 -6.14
CA GLY A 98 5.03 20.78 -6.94
C GLY A 98 6.55 20.95 -7.07
N GLU A 99 7.34 20.35 -6.16
CA GLU A 99 8.79 20.53 -6.06
C GLU A 99 9.57 19.44 -6.80
N GLY A 100 9.06 18.20 -6.85
CA GLY A 100 9.66 17.14 -7.65
C GLY A 100 9.38 17.31 -9.15
N ASN A 101 10.31 16.84 -9.98
CA ASN A 101 10.09 16.80 -11.42
C ASN A 101 9.08 15.71 -11.83
N HIS A 102 8.97 14.64 -11.03
CA HIS A 102 7.97 13.58 -11.17
C HIS A 102 6.93 13.52 -10.04
N GLY A 103 7.04 14.36 -9.01
CA GLY A 103 5.98 14.52 -8.00
C GLY A 103 6.50 14.45 -6.57
N GLU A 104 5.79 13.70 -5.74
CA GLU A 104 6.17 13.45 -4.34
C GLU A 104 7.36 12.48 -4.29
N ASP A 105 8.33 12.78 -3.43
CA ASP A 105 9.62 12.11 -3.50
C ASP A 105 10.37 12.24 -2.17
N VAL A 106 10.48 11.14 -1.43
CA VAL A 106 11.21 11.11 -0.16
C VAL A 106 12.72 11.18 -0.39
N LYS A 107 13.38 12.18 0.19
CA LYS A 107 14.83 12.41 -0.01
C LYS A 107 15.68 11.83 1.09
N GLU A 108 15.32 10.66 1.59
CA GLU A 108 15.95 10.03 2.75
C GLU A 108 16.05 8.52 2.56
N TYR A 109 17.07 7.90 3.18
CA TYR A 109 17.26 6.45 3.10
C TYR A 109 16.99 5.78 4.44
N TYR A 110 15.88 5.05 4.49
CA TYR A 110 15.52 4.18 5.60
C TYR A 110 15.00 2.84 5.12
N PHE A 111 14.97 1.83 6.00
CA PHE A 111 14.66 0.46 5.63
C PHE A 111 13.95 -0.29 6.77
N TYR A 112 12.92 -1.04 6.39
CA TYR A 112 12.17 -1.93 7.27
C TYR A 112 12.80 -3.33 7.22
N LEU A 113 13.65 -3.64 8.20
CA LEU A 113 14.49 -4.85 8.16
C LEU A 113 13.82 -6.07 8.79
N ASP A 114 12.99 -5.86 9.81
CA ASP A 114 12.33 -6.94 10.55
C ASP A 114 11.04 -6.47 11.22
N SER A 115 10.02 -7.31 11.23
CA SER A 115 8.80 -7.13 12.01
C SER A 115 8.08 -8.45 12.20
N THR A 116 7.70 -8.82 13.41
CA THR A 116 6.77 -9.94 13.62
C THR A 116 5.31 -9.45 13.57
N PRO A 117 4.31 -10.31 13.27
CA PRO A 117 2.91 -9.90 13.17
C PRO A 117 2.36 -9.17 14.41
N THR A 118 2.77 -9.61 15.61
CA THR A 118 2.39 -8.98 16.89
C THR A 118 3.31 -7.82 17.28
N HIS A 119 4.27 -7.46 16.42
CA HIS A 119 5.32 -6.48 16.67
C HIS A 119 6.08 -6.76 17.97
N SER A 120 6.23 -8.05 18.31
CA SER A 120 7.01 -8.47 19.48
C SER A 120 8.50 -8.25 19.27
N TYR A 121 8.91 -8.19 18.00
CA TYR A 121 10.20 -7.68 17.53
C TYR A 121 9.99 -6.77 16.32
N LEU A 122 10.76 -5.69 16.25
CA LEU A 122 10.83 -4.75 15.13
C LEU A 122 12.29 -4.33 14.92
N ARG A 123 12.72 -4.14 13.67
CA ARG A 123 14.02 -3.55 13.32
C ARG A 123 13.92 -2.60 12.13
N TYR A 124 14.38 -1.38 12.36
CA TYR A 124 14.44 -0.30 11.39
C TYR A 124 15.89 0.19 11.25
N LEU A 125 16.24 0.71 10.07
CA LEU A 125 17.53 1.36 9.80
C LEU A 125 17.29 2.69 9.13
N TYR A 126 17.94 3.75 9.61
CA TYR A 126 18.06 5.04 8.94
C TYR A 126 19.52 5.36 8.65
N LYS A 127 19.79 5.91 7.47
CA LYS A 127 21.13 6.31 7.05
C LYS A 127 21.28 7.82 7.13
N TYR A 128 22.08 8.29 8.08
CA TYR A 128 22.16 9.71 8.42
C TYR A 128 23.55 10.30 8.07
N PRO A 129 23.64 11.30 7.17
CA PRO A 129 24.92 11.91 6.81
C PRO A 129 25.62 12.61 7.99
N GLN A 130 26.96 12.58 8.00
CA GLN A 130 27.78 13.35 8.94
C GLN A 130 27.92 14.82 8.53
N ALA A 131 27.72 15.12 7.25
CA ALA A 131 27.65 16.47 6.72
C ALA A 131 26.25 17.09 6.94
N PRO A 132 26.12 18.43 6.89
CA PRO A 132 24.80 19.05 6.90
C PRO A 132 23.91 18.48 5.80
N PHE A 133 22.68 18.14 6.15
CA PHE A 133 21.71 17.60 5.21
C PHE A 133 21.36 18.65 4.12
N PRO A 134 21.36 18.28 2.81
CA PRO A 134 21.37 19.25 1.72
C PRO A 134 19.96 19.68 1.26
N TYR A 135 19.11 20.14 2.19
CA TYR A 135 17.70 20.48 1.93
C TYR A 135 17.50 21.40 0.71
N ASP A 136 18.15 22.57 0.70
CA ASP A 136 17.99 23.56 -0.37
C ASP A 136 18.50 23.05 -1.72
N THR A 137 19.57 22.25 -1.72
CA THR A 137 20.13 21.69 -2.96
C THR A 137 19.15 20.70 -3.59
N LEU A 138 18.51 19.84 -2.78
CA LEU A 138 17.48 18.91 -3.24
C LEU A 138 16.30 19.67 -3.85
N VAL A 139 15.73 20.65 -3.13
CA VAL A 139 14.58 21.41 -3.61
C VAL A 139 14.89 22.17 -4.90
N THR A 140 15.96 22.96 -4.90
CA THR A 140 16.30 23.83 -6.04
C THR A 140 16.74 23.06 -7.28
N THR A 141 17.44 21.94 -7.12
CA THR A 141 17.90 21.13 -8.26
C THR A 141 16.75 20.35 -8.86
N SER A 142 15.89 19.72 -8.05
CA SER A 142 14.71 19.02 -8.54
C SER A 142 13.72 19.96 -9.22
N ALA A 143 13.47 21.13 -8.66
CA ALA A 143 12.59 22.14 -9.28
C ALA A 143 13.13 22.68 -10.63
N ALA A 144 14.44 22.56 -10.87
CA ALA A 144 15.07 22.96 -12.13
C ALA A 144 15.06 21.84 -13.19
N ARG A 145 14.73 20.60 -12.82
CA ARG A 145 14.61 19.45 -13.74
C ARG A 145 13.23 19.45 -14.39
N ASP A 146 13.17 19.03 -15.66
CA ASP A 146 11.91 18.80 -16.37
C ASP A 146 11.48 17.34 -16.27
N ALA A 147 10.31 17.02 -16.84
CA ALA A 147 9.75 15.67 -16.85
C ALA A 147 10.53 14.66 -17.71
N HIS A 148 11.62 15.07 -18.38
CA HIS A 148 12.48 14.16 -19.15
C HIS A 148 13.78 13.81 -18.42
N ALA A 149 14.11 14.52 -17.35
CA ALA A 149 15.23 14.20 -16.48
C ALA A 149 14.83 13.16 -15.43
N PHE A 150 15.79 12.34 -14.98
CA PHE A 150 15.62 11.50 -13.79
C PHE A 150 15.43 12.37 -12.54
N GLU A 151 14.88 11.79 -11.46
CA GLU A 151 14.82 12.44 -10.15
C GLU A 151 16.24 12.72 -9.61
N PHE A 152 16.41 13.83 -8.87
CA PHE A 152 17.69 14.17 -8.25
C PHE A 152 17.76 13.58 -6.85
N GLU A 153 18.57 12.55 -6.67
CA GLU A 153 18.61 11.76 -5.45
C GLU A 153 19.61 12.26 -4.41
N LEU A 154 19.35 11.94 -3.13
CA LEU A 154 20.23 12.34 -2.03
C LEU A 154 21.67 11.82 -2.23
N LEU A 155 21.85 10.63 -2.80
CA LEU A 155 23.18 10.11 -3.16
C LEU A 155 23.94 11.00 -4.16
N GLU A 156 23.25 11.66 -5.10
CA GLU A 156 23.88 12.52 -6.12
C GLU A 156 24.45 13.82 -5.52
N THR A 157 24.04 14.19 -4.30
CA THR A 157 24.57 15.38 -3.61
C THR A 157 26.00 15.19 -3.08
N GLY A 158 26.48 13.94 -3.02
CA GLY A 158 27.79 13.58 -2.48
C GLY A 158 27.86 13.53 -0.94
N VAL A 159 26.74 13.72 -0.21
CA VAL A 159 26.77 13.71 1.27
C VAL A 159 27.08 12.35 1.89
N PHE A 160 27.04 11.28 1.09
CA PHE A 160 27.43 9.92 1.49
C PHE A 160 28.85 9.53 1.02
N ASP A 161 29.55 10.41 0.30
CA ASP A 161 30.88 10.13 -0.23
C ASP A 161 31.87 9.80 0.90
N GLU A 162 32.88 9.00 0.56
CA GLU A 162 33.88 8.49 1.50
C GLU A 162 33.29 7.69 2.69
N GLY A 163 32.02 7.26 2.61
CA GLY A 163 31.34 6.53 3.66
C GLY A 163 30.99 7.39 4.89
N ARG A 164 30.95 8.73 4.75
CA ARG A 164 30.75 9.67 5.88
C ARG A 164 29.29 9.79 6.32
N TYR A 165 28.74 8.70 6.84
CA TYR A 165 27.40 8.63 7.38
C TYR A 165 27.35 7.68 8.59
N PHE A 166 26.22 7.72 9.30
CA PHE A 166 25.86 6.78 10.34
C PHE A 166 24.78 5.83 9.83
N ASP A 167 24.94 4.53 10.04
CA ASP A 167 23.80 3.62 10.09
C ASP A 167 23.21 3.70 11.50
N VAL A 168 21.96 4.13 11.63
CA VAL A 168 21.23 4.22 12.89
C VAL A 168 20.13 3.17 12.90
N PHE A 169 20.37 2.08 13.62
CA PHE A 169 19.37 1.03 13.82
C PHE A 169 18.49 1.37 15.01
N ALA A 170 17.17 1.20 14.85
CA ALA A 170 16.22 1.17 15.95
C ALA A 170 15.61 -0.23 16.03
N GLU A 171 15.82 -0.90 17.15
CA GLU A 171 15.23 -2.19 17.45
C GLU A 171 14.25 -2.08 18.61
N TYR A 172 13.06 -2.64 18.42
CA TYR A 172 12.08 -2.74 19.48
C TYR A 172 11.82 -4.19 19.84
N ALA A 173 11.69 -4.46 21.14
CA ALA A 173 11.41 -5.80 21.64
C ALA A 173 10.40 -5.73 22.79
N LYS A 174 9.32 -6.50 22.69
CA LYS A 174 8.31 -6.55 23.75
C LYS A 174 8.63 -7.67 24.75
N ALA A 175 8.82 -7.30 26.01
CA ALA A 175 8.88 -8.27 27.11
C ALA A 175 7.47 -8.80 27.43
N SER A 176 6.47 -7.92 27.36
CA SER A 176 5.03 -8.19 27.50
C SER A 176 4.22 -7.15 26.68
N PRO A 177 2.89 -7.24 26.58
CA PRO A 177 2.06 -6.28 25.83
C PRO A 177 2.33 -4.80 26.15
N ASP A 178 2.58 -4.48 27.41
CA ASP A 178 2.76 -3.10 27.91
C ASP A 178 4.19 -2.84 28.42
N ASP A 179 5.18 -3.58 27.90
CA ASP A 179 6.59 -3.48 28.27
C ASP A 179 7.47 -3.59 27.03
N LEU A 180 7.92 -2.44 26.55
CA LEU A 180 8.60 -2.22 25.28
C LEU A 180 10.04 -1.74 25.51
N LEU A 181 10.99 -2.48 24.98
CA LEU A 181 12.40 -2.11 24.95
C LEU A 181 12.71 -1.45 23.61
N MET A 182 13.57 -0.44 23.61
CA MET A 182 14.13 0.20 22.43
C MET A 182 15.66 0.25 22.55
N LEU A 183 16.35 -0.36 21.59
CA LEU A 183 17.80 -0.30 21.42
C LEU A 183 18.11 0.49 20.16
N ILE A 184 18.84 1.59 20.32
CA ILE A 184 19.39 2.36 19.20
C ILE A 184 20.85 1.99 19.06
N THR A 185 21.26 1.46 17.90
CA THR A 185 22.67 1.19 17.58
C THR A 185 23.12 2.16 16.50
N VAL A 186 24.15 2.95 16.80
CA VAL A 186 24.75 3.91 15.86
C VAL A 186 26.08 3.35 15.41
N ALA A 187 26.18 2.97 14.13
CA ALA A 187 27.42 2.54 13.50
C ALA A 187 27.96 3.66 12.61
N ASN A 188 29.18 4.12 12.88
CA ASN A 188 29.87 5.13 12.09
C ASN A 188 30.59 4.46 10.92
N ARG A 189 30.14 4.74 9.69
CA ARG A 189 30.77 4.19 8.46
C ARG A 189 31.95 5.02 7.97
N GLY A 190 32.13 6.22 8.54
CA GLY A 190 33.16 7.16 8.15
C GLY A 190 34.56 6.76 8.65
N PRO A 191 35.59 7.36 8.05
CA PRO A 191 36.99 7.06 8.36
C PRO A 191 37.48 7.71 9.67
N GLU A 192 36.69 8.59 10.26
CA GLU A 192 37.03 9.37 11.46
C GLU A 192 35.96 9.20 12.54
N ALA A 193 36.34 9.35 13.81
CA ALA A 193 35.37 9.43 14.89
C ALA A 193 34.47 10.66 14.70
N ALA A 194 33.17 10.49 14.88
CA ALA A 194 32.20 11.54 14.65
C ALA A 194 31.19 11.61 15.81
N THR A 195 30.76 12.83 16.13
CA THR A 195 29.77 13.06 17.18
C THR A 195 28.37 12.96 16.60
N LEU A 196 27.48 12.26 17.30
CA LEU A 196 26.05 12.23 17.02
C LEU A 196 25.28 12.45 18.31
N HIS A 197 24.31 13.36 18.28
CA HIS A 197 23.32 13.49 19.33
C HIS A 197 22.16 12.55 19.03
N VAL A 198 21.82 11.69 20.00
CA VAL A 198 20.75 10.70 19.89
C VAL A 198 19.74 10.96 20.99
N LEU A 199 18.49 11.15 20.60
CA LEU A 199 17.42 11.59 21.49
C LEU A 199 16.19 10.67 21.37
N PRO A 200 16.14 9.54 22.11
CA PRO A 200 14.87 8.84 22.35
C PRO A 200 13.86 9.84 22.92
N THR A 201 12.77 10.04 22.21
CA THR A 201 11.78 11.09 22.45
C THR A 201 10.41 10.47 22.68
N LEU A 202 9.78 10.84 23.79
CA LEU A 202 8.45 10.40 24.21
C LEU A 202 7.51 11.60 24.20
N TRP A 203 6.33 11.48 23.59
CA TRP A 203 5.35 12.57 23.58
C TRP A 203 3.91 12.09 23.49
N PHE A 204 3.00 12.94 23.94
CA PHE A 204 1.57 12.75 23.73
C PHE A 204 1.12 13.47 22.45
N ARG A 205 0.30 12.82 21.62
CA ARG A 205 -0.41 13.50 20.52
C ARG A 205 -1.28 14.59 21.11
N ASN A 206 -1.24 15.78 20.51
CA ASN A 206 -2.00 16.91 21.03
C ASN A 206 -3.49 16.70 20.78
N THR A 207 -4.25 16.40 21.84
CA THR A 207 -5.72 16.28 21.81
C THR A 207 -6.42 17.33 22.69
N TRP A 208 -5.65 18.09 23.47
CA TRP A 208 -6.16 19.05 24.45
C TRP A 208 -6.28 20.47 23.91
N SER A 209 -5.58 20.81 22.83
CA SER A 209 -5.65 22.15 22.22
C SER A 209 -6.90 22.37 21.35
N TRP A 210 -7.62 21.31 20.99
CA TRP A 210 -8.67 21.35 19.95
C TRP A 210 -10.10 21.33 20.48
N GLY A 211 -10.35 20.60 21.57
CA GLY A 211 -11.69 20.38 22.12
C GLY A 211 -11.88 21.01 23.51
N THR A 212 -13.14 21.25 23.89
CA THR A 212 -13.47 21.69 25.25
C THR A 212 -13.56 20.50 26.19
N GLY A 213 -12.79 20.51 27.28
CA GLY A 213 -12.89 19.49 28.34
C GLY A 213 -11.94 18.29 28.23
N SER A 214 -11.09 18.20 27.20
CA SER A 214 -10.02 17.19 27.15
C SER A 214 -9.00 17.42 28.27
N ALA A 215 -8.75 16.39 29.08
CA ALA A 215 -7.74 16.45 30.13
C ALA A 215 -6.33 16.35 29.53
N LYS A 216 -5.50 17.36 29.80
CA LYS A 216 -4.10 17.41 29.34
C LYS A 216 -3.27 16.31 30.04
N PRO A 217 -2.59 15.41 29.31
CA PRO A 217 -1.70 14.41 29.90
C PRO A 217 -0.39 15.07 30.39
N ALA A 218 0.44 14.33 31.12
CA ALA A 218 1.66 14.89 31.69
C ALA A 218 2.85 13.92 31.63
N LEU A 219 4.00 14.45 31.20
CA LEU A 219 5.33 13.87 31.37
C LEU A 219 6.05 14.60 32.50
N ARG A 220 6.78 13.85 33.34
CA ARG A 220 7.61 14.40 34.41
C ARG A 220 8.82 13.54 34.72
N ALA A 221 9.93 14.17 35.09
CA ALA A 221 11.04 13.45 35.70
C ALA A 221 10.61 12.92 37.08
N ALA A 222 10.54 11.59 37.24
CA ALA A 222 10.14 10.97 38.50
C ALA A 222 11.36 10.71 39.39
N GLU A 223 12.40 10.12 38.81
CA GLU A 223 13.66 9.75 39.46
C GLU A 223 14.81 9.92 38.44
N PRO A 224 16.09 9.90 38.86
CA PRO A 224 17.21 9.87 37.91
C PRO A 224 17.04 8.72 36.91
N GLY A 225 17.06 9.03 35.61
CA GLY A 225 16.85 8.03 34.55
C GLY A 225 15.41 7.59 34.33
N VAL A 226 14.39 8.26 34.91
CA VAL A 226 12.98 7.86 34.76
C VAL A 226 12.08 9.04 34.37
N ILE A 227 11.43 8.93 33.21
CA ILE A 227 10.33 9.81 32.79
C ILE A 227 9.01 9.08 33.05
N GLN A 228 8.15 9.65 33.90
CA GLN A 228 6.79 9.15 34.10
C GLN A 228 5.83 9.86 33.14
N ALA A 229 4.97 9.09 32.49
CA ALA A 229 3.93 9.53 31.57
C ALA A 229 2.56 9.16 32.13
N ASP A 230 1.73 10.16 32.42
CA ASP A 230 0.38 9.98 32.96
C ASP A 230 -0.66 10.44 31.93
N HIS A 231 -1.53 9.52 31.52
CA HIS A 231 -2.63 9.79 30.62
C HIS A 231 -3.97 9.34 31.23
N PRO A 232 -5.05 10.13 31.09
CA PRO A 232 -6.35 9.81 31.70
C PRO A 232 -6.88 8.41 31.36
N GLU A 233 -6.78 8.01 30.10
CA GLU A 233 -7.27 6.70 29.62
C GLU A 233 -6.20 5.59 29.59
N LEU A 234 -4.98 5.85 29.08
CA LEU A 234 -3.92 4.83 29.02
C LEU A 234 -3.33 4.47 30.40
N GLY A 235 -3.55 5.30 31.43
CA GLY A 235 -2.93 5.14 32.74
C GLY A 235 -1.50 5.68 32.77
N THR A 236 -0.67 5.07 33.63
CA THR A 236 0.70 5.52 33.88
C THR A 236 1.72 4.59 33.22
N TYR A 237 2.62 5.18 32.43
CA TYR A 237 3.80 4.54 31.87
C TYR A 237 5.08 5.17 32.44
N ARG A 238 6.18 4.42 32.39
CA ARG A 238 7.52 4.92 32.74
C ARG A 238 8.50 4.58 31.63
N LEU A 239 9.24 5.58 31.18
CA LEU A 239 10.40 5.41 30.31
C LEU A 239 11.67 5.41 31.17
N TYR A 240 12.35 4.27 31.22
CA TYR A 240 13.63 4.08 31.88
C TYR A 240 14.78 4.33 30.90
N CYS A 241 15.79 5.06 31.34
CA CYS A 241 16.99 5.45 30.58
C CYS A 241 18.21 5.54 31.53
N GLU A 242 19.40 5.83 30.98
CA GLU A 242 20.61 5.99 31.77
C GLU A 242 20.50 7.18 32.74
N ALA A 243 20.90 6.98 34.00
CA ALA A 243 20.59 7.92 35.09
C ALA A 243 21.30 9.29 34.96
N ASP A 244 22.42 9.34 34.24
CA ASP A 244 23.23 10.53 33.98
C ASP A 244 22.86 11.26 32.68
N ALA A 245 21.99 10.68 31.86
CA ALA A 245 21.54 11.31 30.61
C ALA A 245 20.68 12.56 30.90
N PRO A 246 20.99 13.73 30.31
CA PRO A 246 20.14 14.90 30.42
C PRO A 246 18.72 14.65 29.92
N LEU A 247 17.72 15.01 30.73
CA LEU A 247 16.31 14.92 30.36
C LEU A 247 15.78 16.30 29.99
N LEU A 248 15.30 16.44 28.76
CA LEU A 248 14.76 17.68 28.20
C LEU A 248 13.23 17.56 28.11
N PHE A 249 12.51 18.61 28.53
CA PHE A 249 11.04 18.62 28.55
C PHE A 249 10.49 19.86 27.85
N THR A 250 9.41 19.70 27.10
CA THR A 250 8.63 20.78 26.49
C THR A 250 7.17 20.35 26.31
N GLU A 251 6.37 21.18 25.67
CA GLU A 251 4.99 20.87 25.31
C GLU A 251 4.89 20.48 23.82
N ASN A 252 4.06 19.51 23.47
CA ASN A 252 3.63 19.28 22.08
C ASN A 252 2.55 20.30 21.67
N GLU A 253 2.85 21.59 21.82
CA GLU A 253 1.94 22.70 21.51
C GLU A 253 2.54 23.58 20.40
N THR A 254 1.68 24.09 19.53
CA THR A 254 2.09 24.91 18.38
C THR A 254 2.83 26.18 18.81
N ASN A 255 3.98 26.44 18.19
CA ASN A 255 4.72 27.70 18.32
C ASN A 255 4.07 28.79 17.44
N HIS A 256 3.03 29.43 17.96
CA HIS A 256 2.30 30.51 17.31
C HIS A 256 3.15 31.76 17.05
N GLU A 257 4.14 32.05 17.91
CA GLU A 257 5.05 33.18 17.73
C GLU A 257 5.89 33.02 16.47
N ARG A 258 6.46 31.83 16.25
CA ARG A 258 7.25 31.52 15.06
C ARG A 258 6.38 31.49 13.79
N LEU A 259 5.24 30.81 13.85
CA LEU A 259 4.51 30.41 12.64
C LEU A 259 3.47 31.44 12.18
N PHE A 260 2.84 32.15 13.12
CA PHE A 260 1.66 32.97 12.83
C PHE A 260 1.74 34.39 13.39
N GLY A 261 2.88 34.77 14.00
CA GLY A 261 3.04 36.06 14.68
C GLY A 261 2.10 36.26 15.88
N GLY A 262 1.49 35.18 16.38
CA GLY A 262 0.62 35.18 17.56
C GLY A 262 1.41 35.05 18.86
N ARG A 263 0.72 35.03 20.00
CA ARG A 263 1.35 34.76 21.31
C ARG A 263 1.22 33.29 21.66
N ASN A 264 2.30 32.67 22.17
CA ASN A 264 2.24 31.30 22.67
C ASN A 264 1.44 31.20 23.98
N ALA A 265 0.75 30.08 24.20
CA ALA A 265 0.01 29.82 25.45
C ALA A 265 0.95 29.69 26.66
N GLY A 266 2.16 29.18 26.42
CA GLY A 266 3.25 29.11 27.38
C GLY A 266 4.61 29.27 26.69
N PRO A 267 5.70 29.38 27.47
CA PRO A 267 7.05 29.57 26.91
C PRO A 267 7.63 28.29 26.27
N TYR A 268 7.08 27.11 26.60
CA TYR A 268 7.54 25.81 26.09
C TYR A 268 6.57 25.32 25.03
N VAL A 269 7.10 25.03 23.84
CA VAL A 269 6.33 24.69 22.63
C VAL A 269 7.03 23.56 21.86
N LYS A 270 6.41 23.04 20.80
CA LYS A 270 6.78 21.77 20.14
C LYS A 270 8.25 21.70 19.70
N ASP A 271 8.81 22.81 19.24
CA ASP A 271 10.20 22.95 18.79
C ASP A 271 11.19 23.32 19.93
N GLY A 272 10.77 23.25 21.20
CA GLY A 272 11.61 23.63 22.34
C GLY A 272 12.89 22.79 22.46
N ILE A 273 12.81 21.49 22.21
CA ILE A 273 13.98 20.59 22.23
C ILE A 273 14.91 20.87 21.04
N ASP A 274 14.37 21.10 19.85
CA ASP A 274 15.13 21.50 18.66
C ASP A 274 15.92 22.79 18.93
N ARG A 275 15.25 23.84 19.42
CA ARG A 275 15.88 25.11 19.80
C ARG A 275 16.95 24.95 20.87
N HIS A 276 16.74 24.09 21.84
CA HIS A 276 17.71 23.82 22.89
C HIS A 276 18.98 23.15 22.35
N VAL A 277 18.80 22.07 21.57
CA VAL A 277 19.91 21.22 21.11
C VAL A 277 20.65 21.85 19.94
N VAL A 278 19.93 22.35 18.94
CA VAL A 278 20.49 22.85 17.67
C VAL A 278 20.90 24.31 17.78
N HIS A 279 20.14 25.14 18.50
CA HIS A 279 20.34 26.59 18.58
C HIS A 279 20.89 27.07 19.93
N GLY A 280 21.09 26.17 20.89
CA GLY A 280 21.65 26.51 22.21
C GLY A 280 20.72 27.34 23.11
N ASP A 281 19.42 27.40 22.80
CA ASP A 281 18.45 28.13 23.60
C ASP A 281 18.06 27.34 24.86
N SER A 282 18.83 27.54 25.93
CA SER A 282 18.58 26.87 27.21
C SER A 282 17.20 27.18 27.82
N GLY A 283 16.57 28.29 27.44
CA GLY A 283 15.25 28.70 27.94
C GLY A 283 14.07 28.06 27.22
N ALA A 284 14.32 27.35 26.11
CA ALA A 284 13.28 26.74 25.29
C ALA A 284 12.68 25.44 25.88
N VAL A 285 13.36 24.85 26.88
CA VAL A 285 12.92 23.64 27.60
C VAL A 285 12.52 23.96 29.02
N ASN A 286 11.59 23.18 29.57
CA ASN A 286 11.02 23.40 30.87
C ASN A 286 11.98 22.99 32.01
N PRO A 287 12.51 23.93 32.83
CA PRO A 287 13.44 23.62 33.91
C PRO A 287 12.77 22.90 35.08
N GLN A 288 11.43 22.91 35.17
CA GLN A 288 10.69 22.08 36.12
C GLN A 288 10.66 20.59 35.70
N ARG A 289 11.18 20.25 34.52
CA ARG A 289 11.23 18.88 33.98
C ARG A 289 9.85 18.22 33.88
N THR A 290 8.90 18.99 33.36
CA THR A 290 7.52 18.57 33.07
C THR A 290 7.07 19.05 31.69
N GLY A 291 6.09 18.37 31.10
CA GLY A 291 5.49 18.81 29.84
C GLY A 291 4.63 17.72 29.20
N THR A 292 4.50 17.74 27.88
CA THR A 292 3.82 16.70 27.08
C THR A 292 4.72 16.08 26.01
N LYS A 293 5.96 16.58 25.88
CA LYS A 293 7.04 16.02 25.05
C LYS A 293 8.34 16.03 25.86
N ALA A 294 9.10 14.95 25.82
CA ALA A 294 10.36 14.83 26.53
C ALA A 294 11.37 14.00 25.74
N ALA A 295 12.65 14.29 25.90
CA ALA A 295 13.75 13.60 25.24
C ALA A 295 14.86 13.25 26.23
N VAL A 296 15.48 12.08 26.03
CA VAL A 296 16.70 11.66 26.71
C VAL A 296 17.90 12.04 25.82
N HIS A 297 18.71 13.01 26.22
CA HIS A 297 19.74 13.57 25.33
C HIS A 297 21.10 12.89 25.50
N HIS A 298 21.43 11.95 24.61
CA HIS A 298 22.77 11.35 24.56
C HIS A 298 23.65 12.09 23.55
N THR A 299 24.87 12.44 23.94
CA THR A 299 25.91 12.97 23.03
C THR A 299 26.99 11.91 22.89
N LEU A 300 27.02 11.24 21.74
CA LEU A 300 27.89 10.09 21.49
C LEU A 300 29.06 10.51 20.61
N THR A 301 30.28 10.15 21.00
CA THR A 301 31.42 10.14 20.07
C THR A 301 31.59 8.72 19.56
N VAL A 302 31.19 8.47 18.32
CA VAL A 302 31.20 7.13 17.72
C VAL A 302 32.54 6.92 17.00
N PRO A 303 33.38 5.94 17.41
CA PRO A 303 34.67 5.69 16.78
C PRO A 303 34.54 5.41 15.27
N ALA A 304 35.59 5.72 14.49
CA ALA A 304 35.65 5.39 13.07
C ALA A 304 35.43 3.88 12.86
N GLY A 305 34.48 3.49 11.99
CA GLY A 305 34.11 2.09 11.77
C GLY A 305 33.51 1.38 12.99
N GLY A 306 33.31 2.08 14.11
CA GLY A 306 32.81 1.54 15.37
C GLY A 306 31.32 1.78 15.57
N GLU A 307 30.80 1.25 16.67
CA GLU A 307 29.40 1.36 17.04
C GLU A 307 29.22 1.72 18.53
N VAL A 308 28.12 2.41 18.83
CA VAL A 308 27.69 2.74 20.20
C VAL A 308 26.19 2.51 20.30
N THR A 309 25.72 2.08 21.48
CA THR A 309 24.31 1.76 21.72
C THR A 309 23.68 2.66 22.78
N VAL A 310 22.41 3.02 22.58
CA VAL A 310 21.55 3.68 23.57
C VAL A 310 20.35 2.78 23.86
N ARG A 311 19.96 2.65 25.13
CA ARG A 311 18.89 1.77 25.58
C ARG A 311 17.84 2.55 26.36
N VAL A 312 16.57 2.39 25.98
CA VAL A 312 15.44 2.86 26.79
C VAL A 312 14.36 1.77 26.89
N ARG A 313 13.54 1.81 27.94
CA ARG A 313 12.45 0.85 28.15
C ARG A 313 11.20 1.57 28.62
N LEU A 314 10.08 1.40 27.90
CA LEU A 314 8.78 1.98 28.22
C LEU A 314 7.87 0.89 28.79
N ALA A 315 7.34 1.07 30.01
CA ALA A 315 6.49 0.07 30.64
C ALA A 315 5.32 0.66 31.44
N ALA A 316 4.16 -0.01 31.42
CA ALA A 316 3.01 0.27 32.29
C ALA A 316 3.22 -0.33 33.69
N GLY A 317 4.31 0.06 34.38
CA GLY A 317 4.63 -0.46 35.70
C GLY A 317 6.07 -0.27 36.14
N ASP A 318 6.36 -0.75 37.35
CA ASP A 318 7.72 -0.91 37.84
C ASP A 318 8.30 -2.22 37.28
N VAL A 319 9.42 -2.13 36.58
CA VAL A 319 10.10 -3.28 35.96
C VAL A 319 11.24 -3.84 36.82
N GLY A 320 11.35 -3.37 38.07
CA GLY A 320 12.36 -3.78 39.04
C GLY A 320 13.62 -2.88 39.03
N PRO A 321 14.62 -3.22 39.85
CA PRO A 321 15.73 -2.31 40.17
C PRO A 321 16.75 -2.10 39.04
N ASP A 322 16.76 -2.94 38.00
CA ASP A 322 17.72 -2.87 36.89
C ASP A 322 17.02 -2.96 35.53
N PRO A 323 16.26 -1.91 35.13
CA PRO A 323 15.43 -1.90 33.93
C PRO A 323 16.20 -2.11 32.63
N LEU A 324 17.48 -1.71 32.59
CA LEU A 324 18.37 -1.71 31.43
C LEU A 324 19.53 -2.73 31.58
N GLY A 325 19.43 -3.61 32.56
CA GLY A 325 20.43 -4.63 32.88
C GLY A 325 20.43 -5.84 31.96
N PRO A 326 20.97 -6.99 32.41
CA PRO A 326 21.04 -8.23 31.62
C PRO A 326 19.67 -8.75 31.13
N GLY A 327 18.58 -8.45 31.85
CA GLY A 327 17.23 -8.80 31.43
C GLY A 327 16.79 -8.09 30.14
N PHE A 328 17.33 -6.89 29.86
CA PHE A 328 17.08 -6.15 28.63
C PHE A 328 17.61 -6.92 27.41
N GLU A 329 18.88 -7.31 27.47
CA GLU A 329 19.56 -8.07 26.41
C GLU A 329 18.92 -9.45 26.20
N GLU A 330 18.49 -10.09 27.29
CA GLU A 330 17.83 -11.40 27.20
C GLU A 330 16.48 -11.33 26.46
N VAL A 331 15.68 -10.29 26.72
CA VAL A 331 14.42 -10.07 25.99
C VAL A 331 14.69 -9.82 24.52
N LEU A 332 15.64 -8.94 24.18
CA LEU A 332 16.02 -8.66 22.79
C LEU A 332 16.48 -9.91 22.05
N ARG A 333 17.42 -10.67 22.65
CA ARG A 333 17.93 -11.92 22.09
C ARG A 333 16.82 -12.94 21.85
N ARG A 334 15.90 -13.07 22.82
CA ARG A 334 14.74 -13.97 22.71
C ARG A 334 13.80 -13.53 21.58
N ARG A 335 13.45 -12.24 21.49
CA ARG A 335 12.55 -11.70 20.46
C ARG A 335 13.15 -11.82 19.05
N ARG A 336 14.46 -11.59 18.89
CA ARG A 336 15.19 -11.87 17.64
C ARG A 336 15.10 -13.34 17.22
N ALA A 337 15.41 -14.26 18.15
CA ALA A 337 15.38 -15.70 17.87
C ALA A 337 13.97 -16.20 17.52
N GLU A 338 12.94 -15.64 18.15
CA GLU A 338 11.54 -15.94 17.81
C GLU A 338 11.15 -15.39 16.43
N SER A 339 11.62 -14.20 16.05
CA SER A 339 11.44 -13.68 14.68
C SER A 339 12.14 -14.58 13.64
N ASP A 340 13.39 -14.97 13.90
CA ASP A 340 14.12 -15.90 13.03
C ASP A 340 13.38 -17.23 12.84
N ALA A 341 12.86 -17.80 13.94
CA ALA A 341 12.09 -19.04 13.88
C ALA A 341 10.77 -18.88 13.10
N PHE A 342 10.06 -17.75 13.28
CA PHE A 342 8.83 -17.45 12.55
C PHE A 342 9.06 -17.37 11.04
N TYR A 343 10.05 -16.60 10.61
CA TYR A 343 10.38 -16.45 9.19
C TYR A 343 10.97 -17.72 8.57
N ALA A 344 11.77 -18.48 9.31
CA ALA A 344 12.26 -19.78 8.85
C ALA A 344 11.11 -20.77 8.59
N ALA A 345 10.06 -20.77 9.43
CA ALA A 345 8.88 -21.62 9.22
C ALA A 345 7.99 -21.16 8.05
N LEU A 346 8.04 -19.89 7.69
CA LEU A 346 7.30 -19.33 6.56
C LEU A 346 8.01 -19.58 5.23
N THR A 347 9.35 -19.52 5.23
CA THR A 347 10.20 -19.67 4.05
C THR A 347 10.11 -21.10 3.49
N PRO A 348 9.86 -21.30 2.18
CA PRO A 348 9.87 -22.63 1.58
C PRO A 348 11.22 -23.36 1.73
N PRO A 349 11.26 -24.70 1.83
CA PRO A 349 12.49 -25.44 2.16
C PRO A 349 13.66 -25.27 1.19
N ASP A 350 13.38 -25.06 -0.10
CA ASP A 350 14.39 -24.97 -1.17
C ASP A 350 14.77 -23.52 -1.53
N THR A 351 14.32 -22.54 -0.74
CA THR A 351 14.55 -21.11 -0.97
C THR A 351 15.99 -20.71 -0.60
N GLY A 352 16.67 -19.99 -1.50
CA GLY A 352 18.03 -19.48 -1.28
C GLY A 352 18.10 -18.40 -0.20
N GLN A 353 19.30 -18.10 0.31
CA GLN A 353 19.48 -17.05 1.33
C GLN A 353 19.03 -15.66 0.85
N ASP A 354 19.28 -15.35 -0.42
CA ASP A 354 18.89 -14.08 -1.02
C ASP A 354 17.37 -13.93 -1.10
N GLU A 355 16.69 -14.98 -1.57
CA GLU A 355 15.22 -15.03 -1.65
C GLU A 355 14.58 -14.96 -0.26
N ALA A 356 15.13 -15.69 0.72
CA ALA A 356 14.64 -15.66 2.10
C ALA A 356 14.76 -14.27 2.73
N MET A 357 15.83 -13.53 2.41
CA MET A 357 16.01 -12.15 2.84
C MET A 357 14.98 -11.21 2.20
N VAL A 358 14.77 -11.31 0.88
CA VAL A 358 13.75 -10.53 0.16
C VAL A 358 12.35 -10.80 0.74
N LEU A 359 12.01 -12.07 0.96
CA LEU A 359 10.74 -12.48 1.57
C LEU A 359 10.55 -11.85 2.95
N ARG A 360 11.57 -11.92 3.81
CA ARG A 360 11.52 -11.35 5.17
C ARG A 360 11.33 -9.84 5.14
N GLN A 361 12.11 -9.12 4.33
CA GLN A 361 12.03 -7.66 4.24
C GLN A 361 10.71 -7.20 3.60
N ALA A 362 10.18 -7.91 2.60
CA ALA A 362 8.89 -7.60 1.98
C ALA A 362 7.74 -7.63 3.01
N LEU A 363 7.67 -8.71 3.80
CA LEU A 363 6.67 -8.86 4.85
C LEU A 363 6.92 -7.94 6.05
N SER A 364 8.18 -7.66 6.35
CA SER A 364 8.54 -6.70 7.40
C SER A 364 8.07 -5.30 7.02
N GLY A 365 8.32 -4.86 5.78
CA GLY A 365 7.84 -3.59 5.25
C GLY A 365 6.32 -3.48 5.31
N LEU A 366 5.59 -4.51 4.88
CA LEU A 366 4.13 -4.56 4.99
C LEU A 366 3.63 -4.35 6.44
N LEU A 367 4.29 -4.99 7.41
CA LEU A 367 3.95 -4.88 8.82
C LEU A 367 4.36 -3.53 9.42
N TRP A 368 5.45 -2.93 8.95
CA TRP A 368 5.88 -1.58 9.31
C TRP A 368 4.97 -0.51 8.73
N SER A 369 4.34 -0.75 7.57
CA SER A 369 3.38 0.14 6.91
C SER A 369 2.04 0.30 7.63
N LYS A 370 1.82 -0.37 8.76
CA LYS A 370 0.65 -0.12 9.61
C LYS A 370 0.71 1.29 10.19
N GLN A 371 -0.39 2.01 10.15
CA GLN A 371 -0.50 3.37 10.64
C GLN A 371 -1.85 3.56 11.33
N TYR A 372 -1.87 4.28 12.44
CA TYR A 372 -3.12 4.77 13.01
C TYR A 372 -3.68 5.89 12.14
N TYR A 373 -4.91 5.72 11.67
CA TYR A 373 -5.61 6.68 10.83
C TYR A 373 -6.87 7.16 11.55
N TYR A 374 -6.81 8.39 12.03
CA TYR A 374 -7.94 9.07 12.66
C TYR A 374 -8.38 10.24 11.80
N PHE A 375 -9.66 10.28 11.45
CA PHE A 375 -10.23 11.39 10.70
C PHE A 375 -11.75 11.47 10.94
N ASP A 376 -12.19 12.50 11.65
CA ASP A 376 -13.59 12.85 11.80
C ASP A 376 -13.92 13.95 10.79
N VAL A 377 -14.60 13.54 9.70
CA VAL A 377 -14.90 14.43 8.59
C VAL A 377 -15.92 15.49 8.98
N GLU A 378 -16.88 15.18 9.85
CA GLU A 378 -17.87 16.16 10.32
C GLU A 378 -17.18 17.28 11.07
N THR A 379 -16.32 16.93 12.03
CA THR A 379 -15.55 17.90 12.80
C THR A 379 -14.63 18.73 11.88
N TRP A 380 -13.94 18.09 10.93
CA TRP A 380 -13.08 18.80 9.98
C TRP A 380 -13.85 19.78 9.10
N LEU A 381 -15.02 19.38 8.57
CA LEU A 381 -15.90 20.25 7.77
C LEU A 381 -16.45 21.41 8.59
N ALA A 382 -16.86 21.16 9.85
CA ALA A 382 -17.38 22.20 10.74
C ALA A 382 -16.33 23.29 10.99
N GLU A 383 -15.06 22.92 11.12
CA GLU A 383 -13.94 23.86 11.26
C GLU A 383 -13.60 24.62 9.97
N HIS A 384 -14.03 24.10 8.82
CA HIS A 384 -14.06 24.82 7.53
C HIS A 384 -15.32 25.68 7.35
N GLY A 385 -16.16 25.80 8.39
CA GLY A 385 -17.42 26.53 8.33
C GLY A 385 -18.47 25.88 7.43
N ALA A 386 -18.36 24.57 7.21
CA ALA A 386 -19.31 23.78 6.44
C ALA A 386 -20.05 22.78 7.33
N ASP A 387 -21.35 22.62 7.10
CA ASP A 387 -22.16 21.54 7.65
C ASP A 387 -22.73 20.68 6.51
N PRO A 388 -23.38 19.54 6.79
CA PRO A 388 -23.93 18.66 5.74
C PRO A 388 -24.97 19.33 4.83
N TRP A 389 -25.54 20.46 5.25
CA TRP A 389 -26.60 21.18 4.56
C TRP A 389 -26.06 22.38 3.77
N THR A 390 -24.79 22.72 3.98
CA THR A 390 -24.09 23.81 3.32
C THR A 390 -23.75 23.41 1.88
N ARG A 391 -24.13 24.25 0.90
CA ARG A 391 -23.68 24.06 -0.49
C ARG A 391 -22.24 24.53 -0.61
N THR A 392 -21.33 23.59 -0.75
CA THR A 392 -19.89 23.89 -0.81
C THR A 392 -19.16 22.96 -1.77
N GLY A 393 -17.99 23.40 -2.23
CA GLY A 393 -17.05 22.59 -2.98
C GLY A 393 -15.96 21.97 -2.11
N GLN A 394 -16.08 22.03 -0.77
CA GLN A 394 -15.08 21.46 0.12
C GLN A 394 -14.89 19.97 -0.14
N ARG A 395 -13.62 19.55 -0.13
CA ARG A 395 -13.21 18.15 -0.34
C ARG A 395 -13.97 17.23 0.62
N ASN A 396 -14.40 16.08 0.11
CA ASN A 396 -15.09 15.04 0.87
C ASN A 396 -16.37 15.48 1.62
N HIS A 397 -16.99 16.62 1.25
CA HIS A 397 -18.24 17.10 1.89
C HIS A 397 -19.38 16.08 1.86
N ALA A 398 -19.48 15.28 0.80
CA ALA A 398 -20.48 14.20 0.68
C ALA A 398 -20.27 13.02 1.65
N TRP A 399 -19.16 13.01 2.39
CA TRP A 399 -18.76 11.96 3.34
C TRP A 399 -18.72 12.51 4.77
N PHE A 400 -19.55 13.51 5.07
CA PHE A 400 -19.57 14.19 6.35
C PHE A 400 -19.76 13.25 7.55
N ASP A 401 -20.40 12.10 7.38
CA ASP A 401 -20.67 11.10 8.42
C ASP A 401 -19.53 10.08 8.61
N MET A 402 -18.44 10.19 7.83
CA MET A 402 -17.31 9.29 7.96
C MET A 402 -16.46 9.63 9.19
N THR A 403 -16.18 8.62 10.02
CA THR A 403 -15.33 8.77 11.22
C THR A 403 -14.32 7.63 11.29
N ALA A 404 -13.12 7.85 10.77
CA ALA A 404 -12.06 6.88 10.83
C ALA A 404 -11.33 6.91 12.18
N ASP A 405 -11.04 5.74 12.76
CA ASP A 405 -10.36 5.59 14.05
C ASP A 405 -9.78 4.17 14.19
N ASP A 406 -8.91 3.78 13.24
CA ASP A 406 -8.37 2.41 13.12
C ASP A 406 -6.89 2.40 12.74
N VAL A 407 -6.23 1.28 13.02
CA VAL A 407 -4.91 0.97 12.46
C VAL A 407 -5.10 0.29 11.10
N LEU A 408 -4.61 0.94 10.05
CA LEU A 408 -4.70 0.46 8.67
C LEU A 408 -3.30 0.22 8.08
N VAL A 409 -3.18 -0.74 7.17
CA VAL A 409 -1.95 -0.91 6.37
C VAL A 409 -1.96 0.07 5.20
N MET A 410 -1.00 0.99 5.20
CA MET A 410 -0.86 2.01 4.16
C MET A 410 -0.06 1.47 2.96
N PRO A 411 -0.23 2.04 1.76
CA PRO A 411 0.65 1.72 0.62
C PRO A 411 2.11 2.01 0.97
N ASP A 412 2.36 3.22 1.50
CA ASP A 412 3.66 3.78 1.90
C ASP A 412 3.44 4.73 3.11
N LYS A 413 4.38 4.87 4.05
CA LYS A 413 4.18 5.71 5.26
C LYS A 413 4.63 7.16 5.14
N TRP A 414 5.26 7.51 4.03
CA TRP A 414 5.73 8.84 3.70
C TRP A 414 4.95 9.41 2.50
N GLU A 415 4.92 8.78 1.33
CA GLU A 415 4.20 9.31 0.15
C GLU A 415 2.68 9.18 0.33
N TYR A 416 2.23 8.00 0.76
CA TYR A 416 0.83 7.66 0.93
C TYR A 416 0.43 7.40 2.38
N PRO A 417 0.60 8.33 3.35
CA PRO A 417 0.27 8.15 4.77
C PRO A 417 -1.25 8.20 5.03
N TRP A 418 -2.00 7.57 4.14
CA TRP A 418 -3.44 7.47 4.01
C TRP A 418 -3.78 6.19 3.22
N PHE A 419 -4.99 5.65 3.42
CA PHE A 419 -5.38 4.40 2.77
C PHE A 419 -5.89 4.64 1.34
N ALA A 420 -5.66 3.65 0.46
CA ALA A 420 -6.38 3.50 -0.79
C ALA A 420 -7.16 2.18 -0.77
N ALA A 421 -8.44 2.22 -1.14
CA ALA A 421 -9.35 1.09 -0.90
C ALA A 421 -9.05 -0.15 -1.75
N TRP A 422 -8.50 0.04 -2.96
CA TRP A 422 -8.09 -1.10 -3.79
C TRP A 422 -6.74 -1.67 -3.35
N ASP A 423 -5.76 -0.81 -3.02
CA ASP A 423 -4.48 -1.21 -2.39
C ASP A 423 -4.71 -2.11 -1.18
N LEU A 424 -5.61 -1.70 -0.28
CA LEU A 424 -5.88 -2.42 0.95
C LEU A 424 -6.34 -3.88 0.71
N ALA A 425 -7.02 -4.14 -0.40
CA ALA A 425 -7.40 -5.50 -0.79
C ALA A 425 -6.16 -6.36 -1.15
N PHE A 426 -5.18 -5.78 -1.85
CA PHE A 426 -3.90 -6.43 -2.13
C PHE A 426 -3.05 -6.57 -0.86
N HIS A 427 -3.07 -5.58 0.03
CA HIS A 427 -2.40 -5.64 1.33
C HIS A 427 -2.96 -6.80 2.16
N ALA A 428 -4.28 -7.00 2.18
CA ALA A 428 -4.90 -8.12 2.89
C ALA A 428 -4.48 -9.47 2.31
N VAL A 429 -4.33 -9.59 0.98
CA VAL A 429 -3.78 -10.79 0.34
C VAL A 429 -2.34 -11.03 0.80
N ALA A 430 -1.50 -10.00 0.83
CA ALA A 430 -0.12 -10.12 1.33
C ALA A 430 -0.06 -10.45 2.83
N LEU A 431 -0.92 -9.84 3.65
CA LEU A 431 -1.04 -10.11 5.08
C LEU A 431 -1.46 -11.54 5.37
N SER A 432 -2.26 -12.16 4.50
CA SER A 432 -2.84 -13.48 4.75
C SER A 432 -1.83 -14.60 4.99
N VAL A 433 -0.57 -14.43 4.55
CA VAL A 433 0.50 -15.42 4.79
C VAL A 433 1.20 -15.24 6.15
N VAL A 434 0.96 -14.12 6.85
CA VAL A 434 1.57 -13.77 8.15
C VAL A 434 0.58 -13.50 9.28
N ASP A 435 -0.61 -12.98 8.98
CA ASP A 435 -1.64 -12.55 9.93
C ASP A 435 -3.04 -12.61 9.28
N LEU A 436 -3.68 -13.79 9.34
CA LEU A 436 -5.00 -14.02 8.72
C LEU A 436 -6.11 -13.18 9.34
N ASP A 437 -6.12 -13.03 10.67
CA ASP A 437 -7.16 -12.27 11.37
C ASP A 437 -7.08 -10.79 11.01
N LEU A 438 -5.87 -10.22 10.95
CA LEU A 438 -5.70 -8.85 10.48
C LEU A 438 -6.08 -8.71 9.01
N ALA A 439 -5.72 -9.66 8.14
CA ALA A 439 -6.13 -9.62 6.73
C ALA A 439 -7.66 -9.55 6.57
N LYS A 440 -8.42 -10.35 7.33
CA LYS A 440 -9.89 -10.28 7.35
C LYS A 440 -10.38 -8.93 7.84
N HIS A 441 -9.82 -8.43 8.94
CA HIS A 441 -10.19 -7.13 9.51
C HIS A 441 -9.94 -5.97 8.54
N GLN A 442 -8.79 -5.94 7.84
CA GLN A 442 -8.46 -4.89 6.87
C GLN A 442 -9.40 -4.88 5.65
N ILE A 443 -10.05 -6.00 5.32
CA ILE A 443 -11.11 -6.04 4.30
C ILE A 443 -12.43 -5.49 4.86
N GLU A 444 -12.78 -5.85 6.08
CA GLU A 444 -14.05 -5.46 6.71
C GLU A 444 -14.09 -3.98 7.08
N VAL A 445 -12.97 -3.37 7.45
CA VAL A 445 -12.92 -2.02 8.02
C VAL A 445 -13.56 -0.96 7.12
N LEU A 446 -13.24 -0.95 5.82
CA LEU A 446 -13.81 0.00 4.86
C LEU A 446 -15.26 -0.30 4.47
N LEU A 447 -15.75 -1.49 4.83
CA LEU A 447 -17.15 -1.92 4.63
C LEU A 447 -18.01 -1.69 5.88
N GLY A 448 -17.37 -1.29 6.99
CA GLY A 448 -18.02 -0.95 8.25
C GLY A 448 -18.77 0.36 8.18
N GLU A 449 -19.66 0.55 9.15
CA GLU A 449 -20.54 1.72 9.27
C GLU A 449 -19.82 3.06 9.42
N ARG A 450 -18.56 3.05 9.86
CA ARG A 450 -17.74 4.26 10.00
C ARG A 450 -17.12 4.77 8.70
N TYR A 451 -17.10 3.94 7.66
CA TYR A 451 -16.42 4.21 6.39
C TYR A 451 -17.36 4.12 5.19
N LEU A 452 -18.18 3.08 5.10
CA LEU A 452 -19.03 2.82 3.94
C LEU A 452 -20.12 3.90 3.83
N HIS A 453 -20.11 4.66 2.74
CA HIS A 453 -21.12 5.68 2.50
C HIS A 453 -22.52 5.05 2.45
N ALA A 454 -23.53 5.73 2.99
CA ALA A 454 -24.92 5.24 3.06
C ALA A 454 -25.50 4.79 1.70
N GLY A 455 -25.00 5.36 0.60
CA GLY A 455 -25.35 4.98 -0.77
C GLY A 455 -24.68 3.69 -1.29
N GLY A 456 -23.81 3.04 -0.51
CA GLY A 456 -23.09 1.81 -0.88
C GLY A 456 -21.67 2.01 -1.44
N GLN A 457 -21.19 3.25 -1.58
CA GLN A 457 -19.85 3.51 -2.08
C GLN A 457 -18.80 3.22 -1.01
N VAL A 458 -17.73 2.51 -1.38
CA VAL A 458 -16.52 2.35 -0.54
C VAL A 458 -15.63 3.59 -0.76
N PRO A 459 -15.10 4.24 0.29
CA PRO A 459 -14.28 5.44 0.14
C PRO A 459 -13.00 5.11 -0.62
N ALA A 460 -12.69 5.85 -1.69
CA ALA A 460 -11.53 5.53 -2.53
C ALA A 460 -10.19 5.81 -1.82
N TYR A 461 -9.90 7.07 -1.53
CA TYR A 461 -8.68 7.51 -0.83
C TYR A 461 -8.84 8.93 -0.27
N GLU A 462 -7.91 9.36 0.60
CA GLU A 462 -8.03 10.59 1.40
C GLU A 462 -8.30 11.87 0.57
N TRP A 463 -7.66 12.01 -0.59
CA TRP A 463 -7.85 13.17 -1.47
C TRP A 463 -9.23 13.26 -2.12
N ASN A 464 -9.92 12.12 -2.29
CA ASN A 464 -11.25 12.06 -2.88
C ASN A 464 -11.95 10.75 -2.53
N PHE A 465 -12.70 10.70 -1.41
CA PHE A 465 -13.44 9.50 -1.04
C PHE A 465 -14.50 9.10 -2.09
N GLY A 466 -15.00 10.07 -2.85
CA GLY A 466 -16.00 9.87 -3.90
C GLY A 466 -15.46 9.32 -5.22
N ASP A 467 -14.15 9.11 -5.36
CA ASP A 467 -13.58 8.52 -6.58
C ASP A 467 -13.94 7.03 -6.73
N VAL A 468 -13.56 6.46 -7.87
CA VAL A 468 -13.85 5.09 -8.25
C VAL A 468 -12.56 4.30 -8.30
N ASN A 469 -12.49 3.23 -7.50
CA ASN A 469 -11.38 2.28 -7.54
C ASN A 469 -11.87 0.90 -8.03
N PRO A 470 -10.97 0.03 -8.54
CA PRO A 470 -11.32 -1.34 -8.89
C PRO A 470 -11.99 -2.09 -7.73
N PRO A 471 -13.14 -2.77 -7.95
CA PRO A 471 -13.88 -3.50 -6.92
C PRO A 471 -13.27 -4.88 -6.62
N VAL A 472 -12.04 -4.91 -6.12
CA VAL A 472 -11.24 -6.13 -5.88
C VAL A 472 -11.44 -6.74 -4.48
N GLN A 473 -12.22 -6.10 -3.60
CA GLN A 473 -12.41 -6.51 -2.21
C GLN A 473 -13.07 -7.89 -2.08
N ALA A 474 -14.04 -8.22 -2.94
CA ALA A 474 -14.67 -9.54 -2.96
C ALA A 474 -13.66 -10.66 -3.23
N TRP A 475 -12.70 -10.38 -4.12
CA TRP A 475 -11.66 -11.34 -4.49
C TRP A 475 -10.69 -11.54 -3.34
N ALA A 476 -10.22 -10.44 -2.74
CA ALA A 476 -9.34 -10.51 -1.58
C ALA A 476 -9.99 -11.32 -0.45
N ALA A 477 -11.28 -11.08 -0.13
CA ALA A 477 -12.00 -11.81 0.90
C ALA A 477 -12.02 -13.33 0.63
N ARG A 478 -12.34 -13.72 -0.61
CA ARG A 478 -12.34 -15.13 -0.99
C ARG A 478 -10.95 -15.75 -1.02
N PHE A 479 -9.93 -15.01 -1.42
CA PHE A 479 -8.55 -15.47 -1.36
C PHE A 479 -8.14 -15.76 0.09
N VAL A 480 -8.34 -14.80 0.99
CA VAL A 480 -8.03 -14.93 2.43
C VAL A 480 -8.75 -16.12 3.03
N ASN A 481 -10.07 -16.26 2.81
CA ASN A 481 -10.84 -17.41 3.30
C ASN A 481 -10.39 -18.75 2.68
N SER A 482 -10.00 -18.76 1.41
CA SER A 482 -9.49 -19.97 0.75
C SER A 482 -8.15 -20.41 1.32
N LEU A 483 -7.28 -19.46 1.68
CA LEU A 483 -6.01 -19.72 2.33
C LEU A 483 -6.23 -20.23 3.76
N ASP A 484 -7.10 -19.57 4.53
CA ASP A 484 -7.53 -20.00 5.87
C ASP A 484 -7.99 -21.47 5.86
N ARG A 485 -8.90 -21.81 4.94
CA ARG A 485 -9.35 -23.20 4.74
C ARG A 485 -8.23 -24.18 4.41
N ARG A 486 -7.21 -23.76 3.64
CA ARG A 486 -6.06 -24.63 3.32
C ARG A 486 -5.12 -24.81 4.50
N LEU A 487 -4.97 -23.81 5.36
CA LEU A 487 -4.05 -23.85 6.50
C LEU A 487 -4.65 -24.55 7.71
N ASP A 488 -5.88 -24.19 8.08
CA ASP A 488 -6.52 -24.65 9.32
C ASP A 488 -7.69 -25.63 9.08
N GLY A 489 -8.01 -25.93 7.83
CA GLY A 489 -9.08 -26.87 7.46
C GLY A 489 -10.49 -26.32 7.67
N HIS A 490 -10.63 -25.08 8.14
CA HIS A 490 -11.91 -24.43 8.44
C HIS A 490 -12.15 -23.23 7.51
N SER A 491 -13.37 -23.09 6.99
CA SER A 491 -13.77 -21.91 6.23
C SER A 491 -14.59 -20.99 7.12
N ASP A 492 -14.19 -19.73 7.22
CA ASP A 492 -14.90 -18.70 7.97
C ASP A 492 -16.06 -18.14 7.13
N LEU A 493 -17.16 -18.89 7.07
CA LEU A 493 -18.35 -18.49 6.34
C LEU A 493 -19.05 -17.28 6.99
N ASP A 494 -18.85 -17.03 8.28
CA ASP A 494 -19.37 -15.82 8.94
C ASP A 494 -18.68 -14.57 8.39
N PHE A 495 -17.36 -14.59 8.21
CA PHE A 495 -16.61 -13.53 7.54
C PHE A 495 -17.09 -13.33 6.10
N ILE A 496 -17.21 -14.40 5.31
CA ILE A 496 -17.71 -14.30 3.92
C ILE A 496 -19.11 -13.70 3.88
N GLU A 497 -20.00 -14.10 4.79
CA GLU A 497 -21.36 -13.56 4.87
C GLU A 497 -21.39 -12.07 5.21
N ARG A 498 -20.59 -11.62 6.19
CA ARG A 498 -20.52 -10.19 6.56
C ARG A 498 -20.03 -9.32 5.40
N VAL A 499 -18.93 -9.72 4.75
CA VAL A 499 -18.37 -9.02 3.59
C VAL A 499 -19.37 -9.03 2.43
N PHE A 500 -19.98 -10.18 2.14
CA PHE A 500 -20.92 -10.34 1.03
C PHE A 500 -22.11 -9.38 1.13
N GLN A 501 -22.72 -9.22 2.32
CA GLN A 501 -23.87 -8.35 2.50
C GLN A 501 -23.52 -6.87 2.23
N LYS A 502 -22.35 -6.41 2.67
CA LYS A 502 -21.89 -5.04 2.40
C LYS A 502 -21.53 -4.83 0.93
N LEU A 503 -20.85 -5.80 0.34
CA LEU A 503 -20.51 -5.78 -1.08
C LEU A 503 -21.74 -5.90 -1.99
N LEU A 504 -22.84 -6.53 -1.55
CA LEU A 504 -24.10 -6.53 -2.30
C LEU A 504 -24.69 -5.12 -2.45
N VAL A 505 -24.57 -4.28 -1.41
CA VAL A 505 -24.98 -2.87 -1.45
C VAL A 505 -24.05 -2.10 -2.39
N ASN A 506 -22.74 -2.30 -2.28
CA ASN A 506 -21.76 -1.70 -3.17
C ASN A 506 -21.94 -2.10 -4.64
N PHE A 507 -22.19 -3.38 -4.91
CA PHE A 507 -22.50 -3.88 -6.24
C PHE A 507 -23.73 -3.17 -6.83
N THR A 508 -24.76 -2.93 -6.02
CA THR A 508 -25.96 -2.20 -6.43
C THR A 508 -25.63 -0.73 -6.74
N TRP A 509 -24.74 -0.10 -5.96
CA TRP A 509 -24.23 1.23 -6.27
C TRP A 509 -23.52 1.27 -7.63
N TRP A 510 -22.66 0.29 -7.92
CA TRP A 510 -21.95 0.18 -9.20
C TRP A 510 -22.91 0.10 -10.39
N VAL A 511 -23.87 -0.82 -10.34
CA VAL A 511 -24.87 -0.98 -11.41
C VAL A 511 -25.67 0.30 -11.63
N ASN A 512 -26.01 1.04 -10.58
CA ASN A 512 -26.83 2.24 -10.71
C ASN A 512 -26.05 3.51 -11.07
N ARG A 513 -24.76 3.60 -10.70
CA ARG A 513 -23.97 4.84 -10.85
C ARG A 513 -22.92 4.78 -11.95
N LYS A 514 -22.50 3.59 -12.36
CA LYS A 514 -21.41 3.38 -13.32
C LYS A 514 -21.84 2.66 -14.60
N ASP A 515 -23.13 2.32 -14.71
CA ASP A 515 -23.80 1.95 -15.97
C ASP A 515 -25.00 2.91 -16.20
N PRO A 516 -24.75 4.21 -16.47
CA PRO A 516 -25.81 5.22 -16.50
C PRO A 516 -26.85 5.00 -17.60
N GLU A 517 -26.52 4.25 -18.64
CA GLU A 517 -27.40 3.97 -19.79
C GLU A 517 -28.01 2.56 -19.72
N GLY A 518 -27.72 1.79 -18.67
CA GLY A 518 -28.28 0.45 -18.45
C GLY A 518 -27.86 -0.58 -19.50
N ARG A 519 -26.69 -0.38 -20.13
CA ARG A 519 -26.19 -1.21 -21.22
C ARG A 519 -25.33 -2.38 -20.73
N ASN A 520 -25.07 -2.48 -19.43
CA ASN A 520 -24.10 -3.40 -18.84
C ASN A 520 -22.69 -3.14 -19.39
N VAL A 521 -22.38 -1.86 -19.65
CA VAL A 521 -21.06 -1.35 -20.00
C VAL A 521 -20.71 -0.32 -18.96
N PHE A 522 -19.63 -0.56 -18.23
CA PHE A 522 -19.31 0.22 -17.04
C PHE A 522 -18.24 1.26 -17.35
N GLN A 523 -18.45 2.48 -16.85
CA GLN A 523 -17.59 3.62 -17.14
C GLN A 523 -17.41 4.55 -15.92
N GLY A 524 -16.31 5.31 -15.97
CA GLY A 524 -16.11 6.54 -15.23
C GLY A 524 -15.17 6.43 -14.04
N GLY A 525 -14.36 7.46 -13.86
CA GLY A 525 -13.44 7.64 -12.73
C GLY A 525 -12.04 7.09 -12.98
N PHE A 526 -11.26 7.11 -11.88
CA PHE A 526 -9.84 6.77 -11.81
C PHE A 526 -9.51 5.30 -12.16
N LEU A 527 -10.32 4.34 -11.68
CA LEU A 527 -10.16 2.89 -11.88
C LEU A 527 -8.73 2.35 -11.65
N GLY A 528 -7.90 3.07 -10.89
CA GLY A 528 -6.54 2.68 -10.51
C GLY A 528 -5.52 2.68 -11.64
N LEU A 529 -5.82 3.29 -12.80
CA LEU A 529 -4.97 3.27 -14.00
C LEU A 529 -4.90 4.67 -14.64
N ASP A 530 -4.31 5.61 -13.92
CA ASP A 530 -4.44 7.07 -14.08
C ASP A 530 -4.21 7.52 -15.53
N ASN A 531 -2.96 7.43 -15.99
CA ASN A 531 -2.52 7.93 -17.28
C ASN A 531 -2.58 6.89 -18.41
N ILE A 532 -3.19 5.71 -18.20
CA ILE A 532 -3.15 4.60 -19.18
C ILE A 532 -3.87 4.93 -20.49
N GLY A 533 -4.88 5.82 -20.43
CA GLY A 533 -5.77 6.18 -21.52
C GLY A 533 -5.30 7.39 -22.33
N VAL A 534 -6.05 7.68 -23.40
CA VAL A 534 -5.85 8.85 -24.27
C VAL A 534 -6.33 10.15 -23.60
N PHE A 535 -7.43 10.05 -22.83
CA PHE A 535 -8.09 11.17 -22.17
C PHE A 535 -8.11 11.00 -20.66
N ASP A 536 -8.28 12.13 -19.97
CA ASP A 536 -8.68 12.14 -18.57
C ASP A 536 -10.09 11.52 -18.43
N ARG A 537 -10.16 10.36 -17.78
CA ARG A 537 -11.38 9.55 -17.58
C ARG A 537 -12.29 10.10 -16.46
N SER A 538 -11.79 11.03 -15.67
CA SER A 538 -12.51 11.72 -14.60
C SER A 538 -13.01 13.10 -15.04
N ALA A 539 -12.51 13.62 -16.17
CA ALA A 539 -12.95 14.88 -16.76
C ALA A 539 -13.96 14.68 -17.92
N SER A 540 -14.65 15.76 -18.29
CA SER A 540 -15.45 15.81 -19.50
C SER A 540 -14.55 15.60 -20.73
N LEU A 541 -14.94 14.68 -21.62
CA LEU A 541 -14.17 14.40 -22.83
C LEU A 541 -14.18 15.62 -23.77
N PRO A 542 -13.04 15.96 -24.41
CA PRO A 542 -12.96 17.06 -25.38
C PRO A 542 -13.93 16.92 -26.56
N THR A 543 -14.36 15.68 -26.85
CA THR A 543 -15.30 15.36 -27.93
C THR A 543 -16.77 15.62 -27.56
N GLY A 544 -17.05 15.93 -26.28
CA GLY A 544 -18.41 15.97 -25.73
C GLY A 544 -19.10 14.61 -25.64
N GLY A 545 -18.40 13.52 -25.98
CA GLY A 545 -18.90 12.15 -26.01
C GLY A 545 -18.74 11.38 -24.69
N SER A 546 -18.84 10.06 -24.76
CA SER A 546 -18.61 9.14 -23.64
C SER A 546 -17.60 8.03 -24.00
N LEU A 547 -17.05 7.37 -22.99
CA LEU A 547 -16.07 6.29 -23.14
C LEU A 547 -16.63 4.99 -22.56
N ASP A 548 -16.87 4.03 -23.43
CA ASP A 548 -17.12 2.65 -23.03
C ASP A 548 -15.77 2.01 -22.67
N GLN A 549 -15.53 1.83 -21.37
CA GLN A 549 -14.26 1.36 -20.81
C GLN A 549 -14.22 -0.17 -20.76
N ALA A 550 -13.23 -0.78 -21.43
CA ALA A 550 -13.07 -2.23 -21.46
C ALA A 550 -12.61 -2.78 -20.10
N ASP A 551 -11.76 -2.05 -19.39
CA ASP A 551 -11.33 -2.38 -18.03
C ASP A 551 -12.45 -2.20 -17.01
N GLY A 552 -13.19 -1.09 -17.04
CA GLY A 552 -14.35 -0.87 -16.17
C GLY A 552 -15.38 -2.01 -16.29
N THR A 553 -15.62 -2.47 -17.52
CA THR A 553 -16.51 -3.61 -17.79
C THR A 553 -15.90 -4.95 -17.35
N ALA A 554 -14.60 -5.16 -17.56
CA ALA A 554 -13.88 -6.35 -17.07
C ALA A 554 -13.87 -6.44 -15.54
N TRP A 555 -13.68 -5.31 -14.84
CA TRP A 555 -13.75 -5.24 -13.39
C TRP A 555 -15.11 -5.65 -12.86
N MET A 556 -16.18 -5.20 -13.50
CA MET A 556 -17.54 -5.60 -13.10
C MET A 556 -17.86 -7.05 -13.46
N ALA A 557 -17.32 -7.59 -14.56
CA ALA A 557 -17.39 -9.02 -14.83
C ALA A 557 -16.70 -9.83 -13.73
N PHE A 558 -15.48 -9.43 -13.34
CA PHE A 558 -14.71 -10.05 -12.27
C PHE A 558 -15.41 -9.97 -10.91
N TYR A 559 -15.94 -8.80 -10.56
CA TYR A 559 -16.68 -8.60 -9.31
C TYR A 559 -17.96 -9.46 -9.28
N THR A 560 -18.72 -9.48 -10.37
CA THR A 560 -19.93 -10.30 -10.50
C THR A 560 -19.62 -11.78 -10.32
N GLN A 561 -18.58 -12.29 -10.99
CA GLN A 561 -18.17 -13.69 -10.86
C GLN A 561 -17.70 -14.02 -9.44
N THR A 562 -17.00 -13.10 -8.78
CA THR A 562 -16.53 -13.34 -7.42
C THR A 562 -17.69 -13.35 -6.43
N MET A 563 -18.67 -12.44 -6.57
CA MET A 563 -19.92 -12.45 -5.80
C MET A 563 -20.75 -13.71 -6.06
N LEU A 564 -20.76 -14.22 -7.30
CA LEU A 564 -21.36 -15.53 -7.63
C LEU A 564 -20.68 -16.65 -6.84
N GLN A 565 -19.35 -16.68 -6.78
CA GLN A 565 -18.65 -17.70 -6.01
C GLN A 565 -18.89 -17.59 -4.51
N MET A 566 -18.93 -16.38 -3.95
CA MET A 566 -19.30 -16.17 -2.53
C MET A 566 -20.73 -16.67 -2.27
N ALA A 567 -21.69 -16.32 -3.13
CA ALA A 567 -23.07 -16.76 -2.99
C ALA A 567 -23.22 -18.29 -3.10
N ALA A 568 -22.45 -18.93 -3.99
CA ALA A 568 -22.40 -20.39 -4.08
C ALA A 568 -21.75 -21.03 -2.84
N GLU A 569 -20.72 -20.43 -2.26
CA GLU A 569 -20.14 -20.91 -1.00
C GLU A 569 -21.16 -20.78 0.16
N LEU A 570 -21.89 -19.67 0.23
CA LEU A 570 -22.90 -19.41 1.25
C LEU A 570 -24.21 -20.20 1.06
N SER A 571 -24.49 -20.73 -0.13
CA SER A 571 -25.71 -21.52 -0.36
C SER A 571 -25.75 -22.82 0.43
N ASP A 572 -24.58 -23.32 0.84
CA ASP A 572 -24.46 -24.48 1.73
C ASP A 572 -25.03 -24.18 3.12
N ARG A 573 -25.02 -22.90 3.53
CA ARG A 573 -25.55 -22.43 4.81
C ARG A 573 -27.03 -22.06 4.72
N ALA A 574 -27.41 -21.33 3.69
CA ALA A 574 -28.78 -20.88 3.50
C ALA A 574 -29.19 -20.91 2.01
N PRO A 575 -30.29 -21.62 1.66
CA PRO A 575 -30.74 -21.73 0.27
C PRO A 575 -31.03 -20.39 -0.43
N ALA A 576 -31.32 -19.33 0.32
CA ALA A 576 -31.57 -17.99 -0.23
C ALA A 576 -30.39 -17.43 -1.04
N TYR A 577 -29.15 -17.83 -0.73
CA TYR A 577 -27.97 -17.40 -1.48
C TYR A 577 -27.91 -18.00 -2.88
N GLU A 578 -28.60 -19.12 -3.14
CA GLU A 578 -28.69 -19.67 -4.50
C GLU A 578 -29.44 -18.73 -5.46
N ASP A 579 -30.48 -18.03 -4.98
CA ASP A 579 -31.18 -17.04 -5.79
C ASP A 579 -30.27 -15.85 -6.16
N LEU A 580 -29.39 -15.46 -5.23
CA LEU A 580 -28.37 -14.45 -5.48
C LEU A 580 -27.30 -14.96 -6.44
N ALA A 581 -26.86 -16.21 -6.31
CA ALA A 581 -25.95 -16.84 -7.27
C ALA A 581 -26.55 -16.81 -8.69
N VAL A 582 -27.82 -17.20 -8.86
CA VAL A 582 -28.50 -17.09 -10.17
C VAL A 582 -28.52 -15.65 -10.68
N ARG A 583 -28.80 -14.66 -9.82
CA ARG A 583 -28.78 -13.24 -10.19
C ARG A 583 -27.41 -12.79 -10.70
N PHE A 584 -26.32 -13.16 -10.01
CA PHE A 584 -24.97 -12.79 -10.44
C PHE A 584 -24.57 -13.50 -11.73
N ALA A 585 -24.93 -14.78 -11.91
CA ALA A 585 -24.72 -15.47 -13.17
C ALA A 585 -25.47 -14.77 -14.34
N GLN A 586 -26.72 -14.35 -14.13
CA GLN A 586 -27.47 -13.57 -15.13
C GLN A 586 -26.81 -12.22 -15.45
N ALA A 587 -26.30 -11.52 -14.43
CA ALA A 587 -25.60 -10.26 -14.62
C ALA A 587 -24.32 -10.47 -15.44
N PHE A 588 -23.54 -11.51 -15.14
CA PHE A 588 -22.33 -11.84 -15.90
C PHE A 588 -22.65 -12.12 -17.38
N LEU A 589 -23.70 -12.89 -17.67
CA LEU A 589 -24.10 -13.18 -19.05
C LEU A 589 -24.47 -11.92 -19.83
N ARG A 590 -25.11 -10.93 -19.19
CA ARG A 590 -25.40 -9.63 -19.82
C ARG A 590 -24.13 -8.83 -20.11
N ILE A 591 -23.18 -8.81 -19.17
CA ILE A 591 -21.87 -8.17 -19.35
C ILE A 591 -21.08 -8.84 -20.48
N SER A 592 -21.02 -10.17 -20.49
CA SER A 592 -20.34 -10.91 -21.56
C SER A 592 -20.96 -10.62 -22.93
N ALA A 593 -22.28 -10.54 -23.02
CA ALA A 593 -22.93 -10.22 -24.29
C ALA A 593 -22.68 -8.76 -24.72
N SER A 594 -22.65 -7.80 -23.78
CA SER A 594 -22.39 -6.38 -24.11
C SER A 594 -20.97 -6.17 -24.68
N THR A 595 -20.00 -7.01 -24.32
CA THR A 595 -18.63 -6.95 -24.87
C THR A 595 -18.52 -7.42 -26.33
N ASP A 596 -19.44 -8.28 -26.79
CA ASP A 596 -19.35 -9.07 -28.03
C ASP A 596 -20.47 -8.79 -29.07
N ARG A 597 -21.02 -7.57 -29.07
CA ARG A 597 -21.99 -7.05 -30.05
C ARG A 597 -23.44 -7.51 -29.86
N VAL A 598 -24.19 -6.80 -29.00
CA VAL A 598 -25.66 -6.90 -28.96
C VAL A 598 -26.30 -5.56 -29.33
N GLY A 599 -27.15 -5.56 -30.36
CA GLY A 599 -28.04 -4.44 -30.72
C GLY A 599 -27.46 -3.41 -31.71
N ASP A 600 -27.97 -2.17 -31.65
CA ASP A 600 -27.69 -1.07 -32.59
C ASP A 600 -26.32 -0.36 -32.37
N LEU A 601 -25.48 -0.90 -31.49
CA LEU A 601 -24.18 -0.33 -31.15
C LEU A 601 -23.16 -0.67 -32.24
N LYS A 602 -22.70 0.35 -32.96
CA LYS A 602 -21.93 0.20 -34.22
C LYS A 602 -20.49 -0.33 -34.06
N GLU A 603 -19.92 -0.40 -32.87
CA GLU A 603 -18.55 -0.88 -32.60
C GLU A 603 -18.45 -1.73 -31.32
N GLU A 604 -17.67 -2.83 -31.36
CA GLU A 604 -17.42 -3.77 -30.24
C GLU A 604 -16.16 -3.37 -29.47
N MET A 605 -16.00 -3.84 -28.22
CA MET A 605 -14.71 -3.72 -27.51
C MET A 605 -13.66 -4.67 -28.06
N TRP A 606 -14.06 -5.90 -28.42
CA TRP A 606 -13.18 -6.86 -29.09
C TRP A 606 -12.91 -6.41 -30.54
N ASP A 607 -11.65 -6.36 -30.93
CA ASP A 607 -11.25 -6.17 -32.33
C ASP A 607 -10.85 -7.53 -32.91
N GLU A 608 -11.63 -8.00 -33.88
CA GLU A 608 -11.42 -9.31 -34.49
C GLU A 608 -10.18 -9.35 -35.40
N ALA A 609 -9.73 -8.23 -35.95
CA ALA A 609 -8.50 -8.18 -36.74
C ALA A 609 -7.27 -8.27 -35.85
N ASP A 610 -7.27 -7.49 -34.76
CA ASP A 610 -6.15 -7.41 -33.83
C ASP A 610 -6.15 -8.57 -32.83
N GLY A 611 -7.32 -9.13 -32.50
CA GLY A 611 -7.45 -10.17 -31.47
C GLY A 611 -7.25 -9.63 -30.06
N PHE A 612 -7.79 -8.44 -29.80
CA PHE A 612 -7.52 -7.68 -28.58
C PHE A 612 -8.71 -6.79 -28.21
N PHE A 613 -8.83 -6.43 -26.93
CA PHE A 613 -9.88 -5.52 -26.45
C PHE A 613 -9.39 -4.07 -26.41
N TYR A 614 -10.27 -3.14 -26.74
CA TYR A 614 -10.00 -1.70 -26.70
C TYR A 614 -11.20 -0.93 -26.12
N ASP A 615 -10.92 0.24 -25.54
CA ASP A 615 -11.96 1.20 -25.19
C ASP A 615 -12.68 1.71 -26.45
N VAL A 616 -13.97 2.02 -26.33
CA VAL A 616 -14.78 2.57 -27.43
C VAL A 616 -15.22 3.99 -27.10
N LEU A 617 -14.77 4.95 -27.90
CA LEU A 617 -15.23 6.33 -27.85
C LEU A 617 -16.58 6.46 -28.58
N ARG A 618 -17.58 6.98 -27.90
CA ARG A 618 -18.91 7.29 -28.47
C ARG A 618 -19.08 8.79 -28.62
N LEU A 619 -19.32 9.22 -29.85
CA LEU A 619 -19.47 10.63 -30.19
C LEU A 619 -20.94 11.08 -30.10
N PRO A 620 -21.22 12.36 -29.80
CA PRO A 620 -22.59 12.88 -29.73
C PRO A 620 -23.41 12.75 -31.03
N ASN A 621 -22.73 12.60 -32.17
CA ASN A 621 -23.36 12.38 -33.48
C ASN A 621 -23.82 10.93 -33.70
N GLY A 622 -23.61 10.02 -32.74
CA GLY A 622 -23.96 8.60 -32.82
C GLY A 622 -22.92 7.72 -33.53
N GLU A 623 -21.76 8.27 -33.90
CA GLU A 623 -20.61 7.48 -34.34
C GLU A 623 -19.86 6.89 -33.14
N ALA A 624 -19.18 5.77 -33.36
CA ALA A 624 -18.36 5.11 -32.37
C ALA A 624 -17.04 4.66 -33.02
N MET A 625 -15.97 4.60 -32.24
CA MET A 625 -14.67 4.12 -32.70
C MET A 625 -13.85 3.53 -31.56
N ARG A 626 -13.04 2.51 -31.87
CA ARG A 626 -12.09 1.92 -30.90
C ARG A 626 -10.87 2.83 -30.76
N LEU A 627 -10.44 3.06 -29.52
CA LEU A 627 -9.15 3.67 -29.23
C LEU A 627 -8.09 2.57 -29.19
N LYS A 628 -7.34 2.39 -30.29
CA LYS A 628 -6.39 1.28 -30.49
C LYS A 628 -5.08 1.42 -29.70
N VAL A 629 -5.20 1.60 -28.38
CA VAL A 629 -4.10 1.60 -27.42
C VAL A 629 -3.98 0.18 -26.85
N ARG A 630 -2.87 -0.50 -27.13
CA ARG A 630 -2.55 -1.83 -26.61
C ARG A 630 -2.00 -1.71 -25.19
N SER A 631 -2.89 -1.58 -24.21
CA SER A 631 -2.55 -1.49 -22.79
C SER A 631 -3.13 -2.64 -21.98
N LEU A 632 -2.82 -2.68 -20.67
CA LEU A 632 -3.42 -3.61 -19.71
C LEU A 632 -4.96 -3.57 -19.72
N VAL A 633 -5.57 -2.45 -20.12
CA VAL A 633 -7.02 -2.33 -20.31
C VAL A 633 -7.56 -3.47 -21.18
N GLY A 634 -6.84 -3.81 -22.26
CA GLY A 634 -7.23 -4.90 -23.15
C GLY A 634 -6.89 -6.31 -22.65
N LEU A 635 -6.06 -6.43 -21.61
CA LEU A 635 -5.69 -7.70 -20.97
C LEU A 635 -6.58 -8.02 -19.76
N LEU A 636 -7.12 -7.02 -19.07
CA LEU A 636 -7.97 -7.20 -17.87
C LEU A 636 -9.21 -8.10 -18.06
N PRO A 637 -9.83 -8.22 -19.25
CA PRO A 637 -10.86 -9.23 -19.48
C PRO A 637 -10.42 -10.67 -19.15
N LEU A 638 -9.11 -10.98 -19.23
CA LEU A 638 -8.54 -12.26 -18.82
C LEU A 638 -8.78 -12.54 -17.32
N CYS A 639 -8.66 -11.51 -16.48
CA CYS A 639 -8.84 -11.59 -15.03
C CYS A 639 -10.26 -12.01 -14.63
N ALA A 640 -11.27 -11.69 -15.46
CA ALA A 640 -12.66 -12.13 -15.32
C ALA A 640 -12.86 -13.60 -15.75
N THR A 641 -12.03 -14.49 -15.22
CA THR A 641 -12.13 -15.94 -15.41
C THR A 641 -12.34 -16.63 -14.07
N THR A 642 -13.41 -17.44 -14.02
CA THR A 642 -13.80 -18.17 -12.84
C THR A 642 -14.13 -19.62 -13.17
N VAL A 643 -13.53 -20.54 -12.39
CA VAL A 643 -13.74 -21.98 -12.52
C VAL A 643 -14.52 -22.51 -11.32
N PHE A 644 -15.52 -23.33 -11.61
CA PHE A 644 -16.39 -24.01 -10.66
C PHE A 644 -16.06 -25.49 -10.64
N THR A 645 -15.85 -26.04 -9.44
CA THR A 645 -15.60 -27.48 -9.24
C THR A 645 -16.94 -28.17 -9.01
N PRO A 646 -17.18 -29.35 -9.63
CA PRO A 646 -18.39 -30.11 -9.39
C PRO A 646 -18.51 -30.45 -7.89
N ARG A 647 -19.64 -30.09 -7.30
CA ARG A 647 -20.11 -30.53 -5.99
C ARG A 647 -20.87 -31.84 -6.14
N ALA A 648 -20.83 -32.65 -5.08
CA ALA A 648 -21.50 -33.94 -5.05
C ALA A 648 -23.03 -33.85 -4.84
N ASP A 649 -23.60 -32.65 -4.73
CA ASP A 649 -24.96 -32.42 -4.22
C ASP A 649 -25.98 -31.96 -5.28
N GLU A 650 -27.27 -32.07 -4.96
CA GLU A 650 -28.37 -31.66 -5.86
C GLU A 650 -28.47 -30.14 -6.07
N SER A 651 -27.81 -29.33 -5.22
CA SER A 651 -27.91 -27.87 -5.22
C SER A 651 -27.15 -27.24 -6.40
N GLU A 652 -25.96 -27.73 -6.72
CA GLU A 652 -25.20 -27.23 -7.87
C GLU A 652 -25.89 -27.58 -9.19
N ALA A 653 -26.45 -28.79 -9.30
CA ALA A 653 -27.25 -29.18 -10.45
C ALA A 653 -28.44 -28.23 -10.64
N ARG A 654 -29.10 -27.79 -9.55
CA ARG A 654 -30.19 -26.83 -9.58
C ARG A 654 -29.73 -25.44 -10.03
N LEU A 655 -28.65 -24.90 -9.46
CA LEU A 655 -28.05 -23.62 -9.85
C LEU A 655 -27.68 -23.63 -11.35
N TYR A 656 -26.92 -24.63 -11.79
CA TYR A 656 -26.52 -24.79 -13.19
C TYR A 656 -27.73 -24.88 -14.13
N ASN A 657 -28.75 -25.69 -13.78
CA ASN A 657 -29.95 -25.82 -14.58
C ASN A 657 -30.73 -24.49 -14.70
N ARG A 658 -30.78 -23.68 -13.64
CA ARG A 658 -31.42 -22.35 -13.66
C ARG A 658 -30.66 -21.36 -14.53
N VAL A 659 -29.33 -21.32 -14.43
CA VAL A 659 -28.48 -20.48 -15.28
C VAL A 659 -28.60 -20.89 -16.74
N ARG A 660 -28.51 -22.20 -17.04
CA ARG A 660 -28.71 -22.74 -18.40
C ARG A 660 -30.09 -22.42 -18.95
N ALA A 661 -31.14 -22.56 -18.14
CA ALA A 661 -32.50 -22.23 -18.55
C ALA A 661 -32.68 -20.74 -18.87
N PHE A 662 -31.99 -19.85 -18.16
CA PHE A 662 -31.96 -18.43 -18.48
C PHE A 662 -31.25 -18.17 -19.81
N ALA A 663 -30.02 -18.67 -19.98
CA ALA A 663 -29.28 -18.51 -21.23
C ALA A 663 -30.04 -19.07 -22.44
N SER A 664 -30.70 -20.21 -22.30
CA SER A 664 -31.50 -20.83 -23.39
C SER A 664 -32.72 -19.99 -23.80
N ARG A 665 -33.27 -19.16 -22.91
CA ARG A 665 -34.36 -18.22 -23.23
C ARG A 665 -33.88 -16.93 -23.90
N HIS A 666 -32.59 -16.65 -23.83
CA HIS A 666 -31.98 -15.43 -24.34
C HIS A 666 -30.81 -15.80 -25.27
N PRO A 667 -31.08 -16.20 -26.53
CA PRO A 667 -30.06 -16.70 -27.45
C PRO A 667 -28.86 -15.75 -27.63
N ASP A 668 -29.10 -14.44 -27.57
CA ASP A 668 -28.06 -13.41 -27.68
C ASP A 668 -27.06 -13.42 -26.51
N LEU A 669 -27.39 -14.09 -25.39
CA LEU A 669 -26.52 -14.27 -24.22
C LEU A 669 -25.79 -15.62 -24.21
N ALA A 670 -26.08 -16.51 -25.17
CA ALA A 670 -25.56 -17.88 -25.18
C ALA A 670 -24.04 -17.94 -25.43
N GLY A 671 -23.44 -16.91 -26.06
CA GLY A 671 -21.99 -16.83 -26.28
C GLY A 671 -21.18 -16.90 -24.99
N GLY A 672 -21.62 -16.19 -23.94
CA GLY A 672 -20.99 -16.16 -22.62
C GLY A 672 -21.12 -17.47 -21.81
N MET A 673 -21.94 -18.42 -22.27
CA MET A 673 -22.11 -19.76 -21.67
C MET A 673 -21.25 -20.84 -22.35
N SER A 674 -20.60 -20.54 -23.48
CA SER A 674 -19.96 -21.56 -24.34
C SER A 674 -18.95 -22.46 -23.61
N ALA A 675 -18.14 -21.90 -22.71
CA ALA A 675 -17.22 -22.66 -21.86
C ALA A 675 -17.91 -23.34 -20.67
N ALA A 676 -19.02 -22.81 -20.18
CA ALA A 676 -19.79 -23.42 -19.09
C ALA A 676 -20.57 -24.66 -19.55
N GLU A 677 -20.80 -24.85 -20.85
CA GLU A 677 -21.47 -26.03 -21.39
C GLU A 677 -20.53 -27.24 -21.55
N ARG A 678 -19.23 -27.01 -21.76
CA ARG A 678 -18.21 -28.06 -21.93
C ARG A 678 -17.48 -28.32 -20.60
N PRO A 679 -17.50 -29.55 -20.06
CA PRO A 679 -16.72 -29.85 -18.88
C PRO A 679 -15.23 -29.83 -19.20
N GLY A 680 -14.45 -29.17 -18.35
CA GLY A 680 -12.99 -29.22 -18.34
C GLY A 680 -12.46 -30.39 -17.49
N VAL A 681 -11.20 -30.30 -17.09
CA VAL A 681 -10.55 -31.28 -16.20
C VAL A 681 -11.37 -31.49 -14.93
N ALA A 682 -11.48 -32.75 -14.49
CA ALA A 682 -12.28 -33.16 -13.33
C ALA A 682 -13.76 -32.71 -13.37
N GLY A 683 -14.31 -32.46 -14.56
CA GLY A 683 -15.71 -32.04 -14.74
C GLY A 683 -15.96 -30.55 -14.43
N ARG A 684 -14.91 -29.77 -14.20
CA ARG A 684 -14.99 -28.32 -13.89
C ARG A 684 -15.69 -27.55 -15.00
N ARG A 685 -16.36 -26.45 -14.63
CA ARG A 685 -17.01 -25.53 -15.57
C ARG A 685 -16.44 -24.13 -15.42
N MET A 686 -16.44 -23.35 -16.51
CA MET A 686 -15.84 -22.02 -16.52
C MET A 686 -16.82 -20.95 -16.98
N LEU A 687 -16.78 -19.79 -16.31
CA LEU A 687 -17.29 -18.53 -16.84
C LEU A 687 -16.10 -17.63 -17.17
N SER A 688 -16.05 -17.15 -18.41
CA SER A 688 -15.00 -16.26 -18.90
C SER A 688 -15.55 -15.36 -20.00
N LEU A 689 -14.98 -14.16 -20.13
CA LEU A 689 -15.22 -13.26 -21.28
C LEU A 689 -14.53 -13.78 -22.56
N LEU A 690 -13.63 -14.76 -22.43
CA LEU A 690 -12.83 -15.31 -23.51
C LEU A 690 -13.24 -16.75 -23.80
N ASP A 691 -13.59 -17.03 -25.06
CA ASP A 691 -13.58 -18.40 -25.56
C ASP A 691 -12.13 -18.86 -25.84
N GLU A 692 -11.93 -20.15 -26.14
CA GLU A 692 -10.60 -20.70 -26.40
C GLU A 692 -9.86 -19.97 -27.53
N ARG A 693 -10.58 -19.54 -28.57
CA ARG A 693 -10.01 -18.88 -29.75
C ARG A 693 -9.51 -17.48 -29.39
N LYS A 694 -10.31 -16.68 -28.69
CA LYS A 694 -9.93 -15.36 -28.19
C LYS A 694 -8.80 -15.46 -27.18
N LEU A 695 -8.86 -16.45 -26.28
CA LEU A 695 -7.82 -16.70 -25.28
C LEU A 695 -6.46 -16.92 -25.94
N ARG A 696 -6.37 -17.82 -26.93
CA ARG A 696 -5.11 -18.08 -27.64
C ARG A 696 -4.54 -16.83 -28.30
N ARG A 697 -5.39 -15.98 -28.90
CA ARG A 697 -4.96 -14.73 -29.54
C ARG A 697 -4.51 -13.67 -28.54
N LEU A 698 -5.23 -13.54 -27.42
CA LEU A 698 -4.87 -12.62 -26.35
C LEU A 698 -3.54 -13.02 -25.71
N LEU A 699 -3.37 -14.32 -25.40
CA LEU A 699 -2.13 -14.85 -24.82
C LEU A 699 -0.94 -14.72 -25.78
N ALA A 700 -1.14 -14.95 -27.08
CA ALA A 700 -0.09 -14.75 -28.07
C ALA A 700 0.45 -13.31 -28.05
N ARG A 701 -0.39 -12.30 -27.79
CA ARG A 701 0.08 -10.91 -27.64
C ARG A 701 0.65 -10.63 -26.25
N MET A 702 0.01 -11.12 -25.19
CA MET A 702 0.45 -10.91 -23.81
C MET A 702 1.86 -11.49 -23.57
N LEU A 703 2.16 -12.63 -24.19
CA LEU A 703 3.41 -13.38 -24.01
C LEU A 703 4.48 -13.04 -25.06
N ASP A 704 4.25 -12.02 -25.89
CA ASP A 704 5.22 -11.52 -26.87
C ASP A 704 6.15 -10.49 -26.20
N GLU A 705 7.46 -10.70 -26.34
CA GLU A 705 8.49 -9.84 -25.73
C GLU A 705 8.61 -8.47 -26.41
N ASP A 706 8.19 -8.36 -27.67
CA ASP A 706 8.08 -7.09 -28.40
C ASP A 706 6.76 -6.35 -28.11
N GLU A 707 5.88 -6.95 -27.29
CA GLU A 707 4.64 -6.34 -26.82
C GLU A 707 4.65 -6.21 -25.29
N PHE A 708 4.02 -7.15 -24.57
CA PHE A 708 3.73 -7.02 -23.14
C PHE A 708 4.71 -7.79 -22.24
N LEU A 709 5.29 -8.90 -22.69
CA LEU A 709 6.13 -9.75 -21.85
C LEU A 709 7.50 -9.11 -21.65
N GLY A 710 7.68 -8.40 -20.55
CA GLY A 710 8.97 -7.83 -20.15
C GLY A 710 9.83 -8.85 -19.40
N PRO A 711 11.14 -8.58 -19.24
CA PRO A 711 12.05 -9.43 -18.46
C PRO A 711 11.70 -9.52 -16.97
N TYR A 712 10.87 -8.61 -16.47
CA TYR A 712 10.50 -8.47 -15.06
C TYR A 712 8.99 -8.58 -14.78
N GLY A 713 8.19 -8.94 -15.80
CA GLY A 713 6.74 -9.10 -15.68
C GLY A 713 5.99 -8.59 -16.92
N ILE A 714 4.66 -8.53 -16.83
CA ILE A 714 3.80 -7.97 -17.88
C ILE A 714 3.79 -6.44 -17.77
N ARG A 715 4.18 -5.76 -18.85
CA ARG A 715 4.20 -4.30 -19.00
C ARG A 715 2.78 -3.72 -19.00
N SER A 716 2.63 -2.50 -18.51
CA SER A 716 1.33 -1.81 -18.48
C SER A 716 0.84 -1.33 -19.85
N LEU A 717 1.77 -1.07 -20.76
CA LEU A 717 1.53 -0.75 -22.17
C LEU A 717 2.45 -1.60 -23.05
N SER A 718 1.94 -2.03 -24.21
CA SER A 718 2.75 -2.76 -25.17
C SER A 718 3.94 -1.93 -25.66
N ARG A 719 5.12 -2.57 -25.70
CA ARG A 719 6.35 -2.03 -26.28
C ARG A 719 6.22 -1.70 -27.78
N HIS A 720 5.22 -2.25 -28.48
CA HIS A 720 4.87 -1.85 -29.85
C HIS A 720 4.69 -0.32 -30.00
N HIS A 721 4.16 0.34 -28.96
CA HIS A 721 3.94 1.78 -28.96
C HIS A 721 5.23 2.62 -28.78
N ALA A 722 6.39 1.99 -28.63
CA ALA A 722 7.68 2.66 -28.68
C ALA A 722 7.97 3.13 -30.12
N GLU A 723 7.69 2.29 -31.12
CA GLU A 723 7.85 2.61 -32.54
C GLU A 723 6.56 3.14 -33.17
N HIS A 724 5.40 2.76 -32.62
CA HIS A 724 4.08 3.08 -33.17
C HIS A 724 3.18 3.76 -32.12
N PRO A 725 3.52 4.98 -31.65
CA PRO A 725 2.71 5.67 -30.66
C PRO A 725 1.30 5.91 -31.19
N TYR A 726 0.29 5.72 -30.34
CA TYR A 726 -1.10 5.98 -30.71
C TYR A 726 -1.38 7.48 -30.66
N THR A 727 -1.93 8.03 -31.74
CA THR A 727 -2.27 9.46 -31.87
C THR A 727 -3.74 9.66 -32.17
N PHE A 728 -4.38 10.60 -31.48
CA PHE A 728 -5.78 10.98 -31.69
C PHE A 728 -5.90 12.50 -31.79
N THR A 729 -6.54 13.02 -32.84
CA THR A 729 -6.71 14.45 -33.05
C THR A 729 -8.17 14.86 -32.91
N VAL A 730 -8.46 15.82 -32.03
CA VAL A 730 -9.79 16.42 -31.87
C VAL A 730 -9.66 17.93 -31.68
N GLU A 731 -10.51 18.71 -32.37
CA GLU A 731 -10.51 20.18 -32.33
C GLU A 731 -9.13 20.84 -32.57
N GLY A 732 -8.29 20.21 -33.41
CA GLY A 732 -6.95 20.70 -33.72
C GLY A 732 -5.89 20.43 -32.64
N ARG A 733 -6.24 19.72 -31.56
CA ARG A 733 -5.31 19.24 -30.53
C ARG A 733 -5.00 17.76 -30.75
N GLU A 734 -3.72 17.41 -30.70
CA GLU A 734 -3.24 16.04 -30.75
C GLU A 734 -3.07 15.48 -29.33
N TYR A 735 -3.55 14.26 -29.12
CA TYR A 735 -3.34 13.44 -27.92
C TYR A 735 -2.49 12.24 -28.33
N LYS A 736 -1.39 12.00 -27.61
CA LYS A 736 -0.41 10.96 -27.92
C LYS A 736 -0.24 10.02 -26.73
N VAL A 737 -0.24 8.72 -27.00
CA VAL A 737 0.11 7.65 -26.04
C VAL A 737 1.33 6.91 -26.60
N ALA A 738 2.46 7.05 -25.93
CA ALA A 738 3.72 6.39 -26.27
C ALA A 738 4.12 5.40 -25.18
N TYR A 739 4.99 4.44 -25.52
CA TYR A 739 5.63 3.57 -24.55
C TYR A 739 6.69 4.33 -23.76
N LEU A 740 6.45 4.45 -22.45
CA LEU A 740 7.29 5.09 -21.46
C LEU A 740 7.62 4.04 -20.40
N PRO A 741 8.73 3.30 -20.51
CA PRO A 741 9.03 2.22 -19.58
C PRO A 741 9.36 2.69 -18.16
N ALA A 742 9.64 3.99 -17.98
CA ALA A 742 10.09 4.62 -16.74
C ALA A 742 9.00 5.54 -16.14
N GLU A 743 9.37 6.71 -15.63
CA GLU A 743 8.46 7.78 -15.20
C GLU A 743 7.68 8.38 -16.40
N SER A 744 6.59 9.09 -16.09
CA SER A 744 5.75 9.75 -17.09
C SER A 744 6.45 11.00 -17.65
N ASP A 745 6.30 11.25 -18.95
CA ASP A 745 6.79 12.48 -19.59
C ASP A 745 5.80 13.66 -19.47
N SER A 746 4.70 13.46 -18.73
CA SER A 746 3.65 14.44 -18.54
C SER A 746 3.07 14.39 -17.11
N ARG A 747 2.61 15.55 -16.63
CA ARG A 747 1.92 15.68 -15.33
C ARG A 747 0.42 15.36 -15.40
N MET A 748 -0.02 14.59 -16.39
CA MET A 748 -1.42 14.19 -16.45
C MET A 748 -1.75 13.42 -15.17
N PHE A 749 -2.78 13.83 -14.43
CA PHE A 749 -3.17 13.31 -13.11
C PHE A 749 -2.23 13.63 -11.94
N GLY A 750 -1.25 14.53 -12.15
CA GLY A 750 -0.54 15.22 -11.07
C GLY A 750 0.21 14.33 -10.08
N GLY A 751 0.85 13.24 -10.51
CA GLY A 751 1.56 12.34 -9.61
C GLY A 751 2.78 11.64 -10.22
N ASN A 752 3.46 10.85 -9.39
CA ASN A 752 4.67 10.07 -9.67
C ASN A 752 4.40 8.74 -10.42
N SER A 753 3.12 8.37 -10.55
CA SER A 753 2.70 7.09 -11.13
C SER A 753 2.70 7.08 -12.67
N ASN A 754 3.14 5.97 -13.28
CA ASN A 754 3.06 5.77 -14.73
C ASN A 754 2.55 4.38 -15.16
N TRP A 755 1.47 4.36 -15.94
CA TRP A 755 0.83 3.16 -16.50
C TRP A 755 1.09 2.97 -18.01
N ARG A 756 2.04 3.70 -18.60
CA ARG A 756 2.35 3.67 -20.04
C ARG A 756 3.58 2.83 -20.40
N GLY A 757 3.86 1.78 -19.64
CA GLY A 757 4.99 0.90 -19.91
C GLY A 757 5.55 0.13 -18.73
N PRO A 758 5.57 0.69 -17.50
CA PRO A 758 6.13 0.00 -16.34
C PRO A 758 5.38 -1.27 -15.94
N VAL A 759 6.02 -2.11 -15.14
CA VAL A 759 5.46 -3.33 -14.54
C VAL A 759 4.89 -3.01 -13.16
N TRP A 760 3.65 -3.45 -12.92
CA TRP A 760 2.93 -3.26 -11.66
C TRP A 760 2.53 -4.60 -11.05
N PHE A 761 2.80 -4.78 -9.76
CA PHE A 761 2.50 -6.02 -9.04
C PHE A 761 1.00 -6.37 -8.99
N PRO A 762 0.07 -5.45 -8.67
CA PRO A 762 -1.36 -5.77 -8.54
C PRO A 762 -1.96 -6.44 -9.79
N THR A 763 -1.71 -5.87 -10.97
CA THR A 763 -2.27 -6.36 -12.24
C THR A 763 -1.62 -7.67 -12.67
N ASN A 764 -0.29 -7.80 -12.50
CA ASN A 764 0.43 -9.04 -12.76
C ASN A 764 -0.06 -10.20 -11.90
N VAL A 765 -0.33 -9.97 -10.61
CA VAL A 765 -0.86 -11.01 -9.70
C VAL A 765 -2.27 -11.45 -10.11
N LEU A 766 -3.12 -10.53 -10.57
CA LEU A 766 -4.44 -10.89 -11.09
C LEU A 766 -4.36 -11.67 -12.41
N LEU A 767 -3.41 -11.36 -13.28
CA LEU A 767 -3.14 -12.13 -14.51
C LEU A 767 -2.62 -13.54 -14.17
N ILE A 768 -1.69 -13.67 -13.21
CA ILE A 768 -1.20 -14.96 -12.70
C ILE A 768 -2.37 -15.79 -12.15
N ARG A 769 -3.23 -15.20 -11.33
CA ARG A 769 -4.44 -15.86 -10.83
C ARG A 769 -5.33 -16.36 -11.97
N ALA A 770 -5.54 -15.53 -12.99
CA ALA A 770 -6.36 -15.90 -14.14
C ALA A 770 -5.79 -17.10 -14.89
N LEU A 771 -4.46 -17.12 -15.12
CA LEU A 771 -3.76 -18.25 -15.74
C LEU A 771 -3.90 -19.54 -14.93
N LEU A 772 -3.78 -19.46 -13.59
CA LEU A 772 -3.98 -20.62 -12.71
C LEU A 772 -5.42 -21.15 -12.75
N HIS A 773 -6.41 -20.25 -12.81
CA HIS A 773 -7.80 -20.65 -13.00
C HIS A 773 -8.02 -21.33 -14.35
N LEU A 774 -7.50 -20.75 -15.44
CA LEU A 774 -7.59 -21.34 -16.77
C LEU A 774 -6.89 -22.70 -16.83
N TYR A 775 -5.73 -22.84 -16.19
CA TYR A 775 -5.02 -24.12 -16.06
C TYR A 775 -5.90 -25.16 -15.34
N ALA A 776 -6.54 -24.80 -14.22
CA ALA A 776 -7.43 -25.72 -13.51
C ALA A 776 -8.60 -26.22 -14.38
N PHE A 777 -9.05 -25.45 -15.39
CA PHE A 777 -10.07 -25.86 -16.34
C PHE A 777 -9.52 -26.70 -17.51
N TYR A 778 -8.46 -26.22 -18.17
CA TYR A 778 -7.95 -26.83 -19.40
C TYR A 778 -6.93 -27.96 -19.17
N GLY A 779 -6.17 -27.92 -18.07
CA GLY A 779 -5.09 -28.87 -17.77
C GLY A 779 -3.91 -28.79 -18.74
N ASP A 780 -3.12 -29.87 -18.74
CA ASP A 780 -1.87 -30.00 -19.51
C ASP A 780 -2.06 -29.99 -21.03
N ASP A 781 -3.27 -30.31 -21.52
CA ASP A 781 -3.57 -30.37 -22.96
C ASP A 781 -3.59 -28.98 -23.61
N PHE A 782 -3.85 -27.92 -22.84
CA PHE A 782 -3.81 -26.56 -23.34
C PHE A 782 -2.43 -25.95 -23.12
N THR A 783 -1.66 -25.93 -24.18
CA THR A 783 -0.39 -25.22 -24.23
C THR A 783 -0.48 -23.95 -25.07
N VAL A 784 0.39 -22.99 -24.77
CA VAL A 784 0.68 -21.79 -25.57
C VAL A 784 2.18 -21.64 -25.73
N GLU A 785 2.59 -20.79 -26.66
CA GLU A 785 4.00 -20.47 -26.84
C GLU A 785 4.39 -19.36 -25.85
N CYS A 786 5.47 -19.57 -25.08
CA CYS A 786 5.94 -18.60 -24.10
C CYS A 786 7.47 -18.64 -24.00
N PRO A 787 8.17 -17.56 -24.42
CA PRO A 787 7.64 -16.38 -25.10
C PRO A 787 7.00 -16.69 -26.46
N THR A 788 6.09 -15.85 -26.94
CA THR A 788 5.54 -15.95 -28.30
C THR A 788 6.66 -15.88 -29.34
N GLY A 789 6.65 -16.77 -30.34
CA GLY A 789 7.70 -16.86 -31.38
C GLY A 789 8.96 -17.65 -30.97
N SER A 790 9.07 -18.15 -29.73
CA SER A 790 10.23 -18.92 -29.24
C SER A 790 10.26 -20.40 -29.64
N GLY A 791 9.13 -20.97 -30.06
CA GLY A 791 8.89 -22.40 -30.22
C GLY A 791 8.68 -23.17 -28.92
N ASN A 792 8.85 -22.54 -27.75
CA ASN A 792 8.69 -23.20 -26.44
C ASN A 792 7.21 -23.27 -26.05
N ARG A 793 6.69 -24.48 -25.88
CA ARG A 793 5.28 -24.73 -25.53
C ARG A 793 5.15 -24.97 -24.04
N MET A 794 4.39 -24.11 -23.36
CA MET A 794 4.17 -24.14 -21.91
C MET A 794 2.68 -24.31 -21.61
N THR A 795 2.36 -25.06 -20.55
CA THR A 795 1.04 -25.07 -19.93
C THR A 795 0.75 -23.72 -19.27
N LEU A 796 -0.51 -23.44 -18.95
CA LEU A 796 -0.86 -22.18 -18.28
C LEU A 796 -0.31 -22.06 -16.85
N PHE A 797 -0.04 -23.18 -16.17
CA PHE A 797 0.68 -23.19 -14.90
C PHE A 797 2.15 -22.79 -15.06
N GLU A 798 2.81 -23.32 -16.10
CA GLU A 798 4.20 -22.97 -16.39
C GLU A 798 4.33 -21.50 -16.81
N VAL A 799 3.38 -20.98 -17.60
CA VAL A 799 3.33 -19.54 -17.95
C VAL A 799 3.13 -18.68 -16.71
N SER A 800 2.22 -19.06 -15.81
CA SER A 800 1.98 -18.28 -14.58
C SER A 800 3.20 -18.28 -13.66
N LYS A 801 3.95 -19.40 -13.62
CA LYS A 801 5.24 -19.48 -12.92
C LYS A 801 6.31 -18.62 -13.58
N GLU A 802 6.43 -18.64 -14.91
CA GLU A 802 7.40 -17.82 -15.64
C GLU A 802 7.22 -16.31 -15.35
N ILE A 803 5.97 -15.82 -15.36
CA ILE A 803 5.68 -14.42 -15.00
C ILE A 803 6.05 -14.14 -13.54
N SER A 804 5.74 -15.07 -12.63
CA SER A 804 6.12 -14.97 -11.21
C SER A 804 7.64 -14.91 -11.02
N ASP A 805 8.38 -15.78 -11.70
CA ASP A 805 9.84 -15.84 -11.63
C ASP A 805 10.46 -14.54 -12.16
N ARG A 806 9.88 -13.93 -13.20
CA ARG A 806 10.29 -12.61 -13.71
C ARG A 806 10.07 -11.49 -12.69
N LEU A 807 8.91 -11.45 -12.02
CA LEU A 807 8.62 -10.48 -10.96
C LEU A 807 9.56 -10.63 -9.76
N VAL A 808 9.83 -11.87 -9.34
CA VAL A 808 10.75 -12.17 -8.24
C VAL A 808 12.18 -11.74 -8.59
N ARG A 809 12.62 -11.99 -9.84
CA ARG A 809 13.95 -11.63 -10.33
C ARG A 809 14.29 -10.16 -10.17
N THR A 810 13.31 -9.27 -10.19
CA THR A 810 13.46 -7.83 -9.94
C THR A 810 14.27 -7.53 -8.67
N PHE A 811 14.08 -8.34 -7.62
CA PHE A 811 14.71 -8.12 -6.32
C PHE A 811 15.93 -8.98 -6.09
N LEU A 812 16.17 -10.03 -6.88
CA LEU A 812 17.25 -10.98 -6.65
C LEU A 812 18.54 -10.53 -7.29
N ARG A 813 19.67 -11.00 -6.74
CA ARG A 813 20.96 -10.83 -7.39
C ARG A 813 21.06 -11.69 -8.65
N GLY A 814 21.42 -11.06 -9.75
CA GLY A 814 21.82 -11.73 -10.98
C GLY A 814 23.19 -12.41 -10.86
N GLN A 815 23.63 -13.01 -11.96
CA GLN A 815 24.96 -13.64 -12.05
C GLN A 815 26.12 -12.64 -11.90
N ASP A 816 25.87 -11.37 -12.19
CA ASP A 816 26.79 -10.24 -11.99
C ASP A 816 26.78 -9.69 -10.55
N GLY A 817 25.96 -10.27 -9.67
CA GLY A 817 25.78 -9.85 -8.28
C GLY A 817 24.89 -8.62 -8.10
N ARG A 818 24.32 -8.06 -9.19
CA ARG A 818 23.48 -6.85 -9.17
C ARG A 818 22.01 -7.20 -9.07
N ARG A 819 21.22 -6.30 -8.48
CA ARG A 819 19.75 -6.42 -8.42
C ARG A 819 19.11 -5.46 -9.43
N PRO A 820 18.15 -5.91 -10.26
CA PRO A 820 17.43 -5.04 -11.18
C PRO A 820 16.78 -3.82 -10.51
N VAL A 821 16.18 -4.00 -9.32
CA VAL A 821 15.49 -2.93 -8.58
C VAL A 821 16.31 -1.65 -8.37
N TYR A 822 17.64 -1.74 -8.31
CA TYR A 822 18.50 -0.55 -8.13
C TYR A 822 19.03 0.04 -9.43
N GLY A 823 18.73 -0.57 -10.59
CA GLY A 823 19.19 -0.13 -11.90
C GLY A 823 20.66 0.27 -11.93
N GLY A 824 20.92 1.53 -12.28
CA GLY A 824 22.26 2.12 -12.36
C GLY A 824 22.88 2.57 -11.04
N GLN A 825 22.15 2.55 -9.92
CA GLN A 825 22.60 3.13 -8.64
C GLN A 825 23.72 2.31 -7.99
N ARG A 826 24.98 2.74 -8.19
CA ARG A 826 26.17 1.97 -7.81
C ARG A 826 26.27 1.68 -6.32
N VAL A 827 25.90 2.63 -5.46
CA VAL A 827 25.97 2.44 -3.99
C VAL A 827 25.10 1.26 -3.56
N PHE A 828 23.85 1.19 -4.03
CA PHE A 828 22.94 0.07 -3.76
C PHE A 828 23.35 -1.25 -4.41
N GLN A 829 24.28 -1.25 -5.36
CA GLN A 829 24.69 -2.46 -6.07
C GLN A 829 26.00 -3.03 -5.49
N GLU A 830 26.92 -2.14 -5.12
CA GLU A 830 28.31 -2.47 -4.83
C GLU A 830 28.64 -2.39 -3.34
N ASP A 831 28.03 -1.46 -2.59
CA ASP A 831 28.40 -1.22 -1.19
C ASP A 831 27.80 -2.30 -0.27
N PRO A 832 28.61 -3.01 0.55
CA PRO A 832 28.16 -4.11 1.42
C PRO A 832 27.16 -3.67 2.51
N HIS A 833 27.09 -2.39 2.84
CA HIS A 833 26.14 -1.84 3.81
C HIS A 833 24.84 -1.35 3.17
N TRP A 834 24.69 -1.45 1.85
CA TRP A 834 23.51 -1.00 1.10
C TRP A 834 22.88 -2.08 0.24
N ARG A 835 23.69 -2.93 -0.39
CA ARG A 835 23.27 -3.92 -1.40
C ARG A 835 22.31 -5.03 -0.96
N ASP A 836 21.98 -5.07 0.32
CA ASP A 836 21.08 -6.04 0.96
C ASP A 836 19.87 -5.33 1.64
N LEU A 837 19.72 -4.02 1.44
CA LEU A 837 18.65 -3.20 2.02
C LEU A 837 17.57 -2.91 0.98
N ILE A 838 16.60 -3.81 0.84
CA ILE A 838 15.67 -3.85 -0.29
C ILE A 838 14.62 -2.73 -0.16
N GLN A 839 14.49 -1.94 -1.23
CA GLN A 839 13.36 -1.03 -1.42
C GLN A 839 12.31 -1.72 -2.26
N PHE A 840 11.03 -1.49 -1.92
CA PHE A 840 9.91 -2.09 -2.63
C PHE A 840 9.08 -0.96 -3.20
N HIS A 841 9.35 -0.69 -4.47
CA HIS A 841 8.81 0.46 -5.16
C HIS A 841 7.35 0.31 -5.56
N GLU A 842 6.70 1.42 -5.90
CA GLU A 842 5.35 1.49 -6.47
C GLU A 842 5.24 0.63 -7.72
N TYR A 843 6.17 0.85 -8.66
CA TYR A 843 6.26 0.17 -9.94
C TYR A 843 7.71 -0.01 -10.39
N PHE A 844 7.90 -0.75 -11.48
CA PHE A 844 9.22 -1.13 -11.98
C PHE A 844 9.36 -0.84 -13.46
N HIS A 845 10.55 -0.39 -13.85
CA HIS A 845 10.85 -0.07 -15.23
C HIS A 845 10.58 -1.27 -16.16
N GLY A 846 9.85 -1.03 -17.24
CA GLY A 846 9.30 -2.08 -18.10
C GLY A 846 10.34 -2.96 -18.82
N ASP A 847 11.58 -2.50 -18.94
CA ASP A 847 12.64 -3.18 -19.70
C ASP A 847 13.85 -3.60 -18.87
N ASP A 848 14.14 -2.94 -17.74
CA ASP A 848 15.37 -3.18 -16.95
C ASP A 848 15.11 -3.47 -15.46
N GLY A 849 13.87 -3.30 -14.99
CA GLY A 849 13.44 -3.68 -13.65
C GLY A 849 13.83 -2.70 -12.55
N ALA A 850 14.36 -1.51 -12.87
CA ALA A 850 14.64 -0.47 -11.88
C ALA A 850 13.35 -0.07 -11.13
N GLY A 851 13.43 0.09 -9.81
CA GLY A 851 12.32 0.56 -8.98
C GLY A 851 12.07 2.06 -9.17
N LEU A 852 10.79 2.44 -9.26
CA LEU A 852 10.34 3.80 -9.58
C LEU A 852 9.10 4.17 -8.76
N GLY A 853 8.84 5.47 -8.60
CA GLY A 853 7.81 5.97 -7.67
C GLY A 853 8.17 5.66 -6.21
N ALA A 854 7.16 5.67 -5.34
CA ALA A 854 7.31 5.49 -3.89
C ALA A 854 8.24 4.33 -3.50
N ALA A 855 9.36 4.62 -2.84
CA ALA A 855 10.40 3.63 -2.54
C ALA A 855 10.03 2.62 -1.43
N HIS A 856 9.00 2.91 -0.64
CA HIS A 856 8.51 2.05 0.44
C HIS A 856 7.04 1.68 0.26
N GLN A 857 6.61 1.49 -1.00
CA GLN A 857 5.33 0.88 -1.32
C GLN A 857 5.29 -0.63 -1.04
N THR A 858 5.70 -1.00 0.17
CA THR A 858 5.63 -2.35 0.73
C THR A 858 4.20 -2.78 1.08
N GLY A 859 3.20 -2.07 0.56
CA GLY A 859 1.81 -2.49 0.50
C GLY A 859 1.59 -3.62 -0.51
N TRP A 860 1.28 -3.30 -1.77
CA TRP A 860 1.06 -4.33 -2.79
C TRP A 860 2.33 -5.02 -3.25
N THR A 861 3.51 -4.38 -3.14
CA THR A 861 4.75 -4.98 -3.65
C THR A 861 5.19 -6.14 -2.76
N ALA A 862 4.68 -6.20 -1.52
CA ALA A 862 4.81 -7.35 -0.64
C ALA A 862 4.16 -8.64 -1.20
N LEU A 863 3.33 -8.55 -2.25
CA LEU A 863 2.85 -9.73 -2.99
C LEU A 863 3.99 -10.59 -3.57
N VAL A 864 5.21 -10.05 -3.74
CA VAL A 864 6.39 -10.86 -4.09
C VAL A 864 6.63 -12.01 -3.10
N ALA A 865 6.42 -11.77 -1.80
CA ALA A 865 6.53 -12.81 -0.78
C ALA A 865 5.45 -13.87 -0.93
N VAL A 866 4.21 -13.46 -1.28
CA VAL A 866 3.11 -14.39 -1.56
C VAL A 866 3.46 -15.28 -2.75
N LEU A 867 3.98 -14.70 -3.83
CA LEU A 867 4.40 -15.45 -5.02
C LEU A 867 5.49 -16.48 -4.69
N MET A 868 6.52 -16.09 -3.94
CA MET A 868 7.58 -16.99 -3.48
C MET A 868 7.03 -18.15 -2.62
N ILE A 869 6.13 -17.85 -1.68
CA ILE A 869 5.53 -18.86 -0.79
C ILE A 869 4.62 -19.82 -1.57
N VAL A 870 3.78 -19.28 -2.46
CA VAL A 870 2.82 -20.05 -3.25
C VAL A 870 3.54 -21.01 -4.19
N TYR A 871 4.48 -20.52 -5.01
CA TYR A 871 5.22 -21.38 -5.96
C TYR A 871 6.30 -22.24 -5.30
N GLY A 872 6.76 -21.88 -4.09
CA GLY A 872 7.63 -22.74 -3.29
C GLY A 872 6.92 -23.89 -2.58
N ARG A 873 5.57 -23.88 -2.54
CA ARG A 873 4.77 -24.90 -1.83
C ARG A 873 3.77 -25.63 -2.73
N LEU A 874 3.28 -24.99 -3.79
CA LEU A 874 2.29 -25.56 -4.71
C LEU A 874 2.95 -26.01 -6.01
N SER A 875 2.36 -27.05 -6.58
CA SER A 875 2.71 -27.67 -7.85
C SER A 875 1.50 -27.70 -8.78
N ALA A 876 1.73 -28.07 -10.04
CA ALA A 876 0.68 -28.20 -11.04
C ALA A 876 -0.43 -29.20 -10.63
N THR A 877 -0.12 -30.19 -9.78
CA THR A 877 -1.09 -31.19 -9.30
C THR A 877 -2.04 -30.68 -8.22
N ASP A 878 -1.77 -29.50 -7.64
CA ASP A 878 -2.61 -28.90 -6.59
C ASP A 878 -3.83 -28.14 -7.14
N PHE A 879 -4.03 -28.13 -8.47
CA PHE A 879 -5.00 -27.28 -9.18
C PHE A 879 -6.22 -27.97 -9.77
#